data_AF-A0A523TU62-F1
#
_entry.id   AF-A0A523TU62-F1
#
_cell.length_a   1.000
_cell.length_b   1.000
_cell.length_c   1.000
_cell.angle_alpha   90.00
_cell.angle_beta   90.00
_cell.angle_gamma   90.00
#
_symmetry.space_group_name_H-M   'P 1'
#
loop_
_entity.id
_entity.type
_entity.pdbx_description
1 polymer ?
#
loop_
_entity_poly.entity_id
_entity_poly.type
_entity_poly.pdbx_seq_one_letter_code
_entity_poly.pdbx_strand_id
1 'polypeptide(L)'
;MNYKLLCGVALSCTALFSTPKPVSLLVVDTQGKDAYYYRNLITLATSAGFTVDYKNIYDLLENSDISQYQALFFMMSPQMLTIQPTSSFFNALLCVLPRLHSSTIPEYCWNILYSFAQQSNKAIGIILPGHMRYSPKLQKQAYKAVQKLGALKHRASPTKRLVRQFVTYITSPDASKGSLFGTSLINPGNPTFPTITDRKGKDITKIINPDTNEITAILTPIGRERYDERIQRAFPVGLLIKDAPKNNLYLISKTSEFDFADLFEHFFKNPFSIEDRNELLNAAQETLLSWHDTYSTNQITIPAQRPKLPHQFTRSYLQKEKERIALQRKDHINKALYGWTLDEGISCAWLDPYDFYAYEDAKQKLKKKVTTTNDLDEATIKNKVETLALSRGIKLIYHANFNLLWFEFVPEWYLSPHGLRKEQREEYVQRITRLGTQLRSFFAAHNRPLPKIFFGLNLTSNFRTYPVRNPVQDLYGNTYSKIPCPFDMSHFWKPEVLFIFDEFIEIFQEALPIDGVFFDFEMYHAPEQGGMYSDLMDFSDMAWRTYCTQCKDTHALQLKTVKERVTHLQKEKLFRHYFTALEQASRALGNKIKQHMRTKKPNLMFGAYAPTLPYSWFYRGIMAGLSSPSEPLLLATFNTDYASHHQWLTKHHIHLLHGSAVMLSKLKKRDDFMIIPSLLTHHDFVWYNRPSRMIYEYTQEELDTAWWGIEATPLDTTKTMRYTASAKLLHLS
;
A
#
# COMPACT_ATOMS: atom_id res chain seq x y z
N MET A 1 -27.81 0.51 66.82
CA MET A 1 -27.16 -0.41 65.85
C MET A 1 -27.19 0.27 64.48
N ASN A 2 -26.02 0.36 63.84
CA ASN A 2 -25.61 1.44 62.93
C ASN A 2 -25.82 1.12 61.43
N TYR A 3 -26.78 1.80 60.77
CA TYR A 3 -26.88 1.86 59.30
C TYR A 3 -26.65 3.26 58.70
N LYS A 4 -26.50 4.31 59.54
CA LYS A 4 -26.30 5.71 59.08
C LYS A 4 -24.83 6.13 58.89
N LEU A 5 -23.85 5.30 59.26
CA LEU A 5 -22.43 5.66 59.15
C LEU A 5 -21.76 5.21 57.83
N LEU A 6 -22.41 4.36 57.03
CA LEU A 6 -21.84 3.83 55.77
C LEU A 6 -22.15 4.68 54.53
N CYS A 7 -23.18 5.54 54.56
CA CYS A 7 -23.44 6.49 53.47
C CYS A 7 -22.57 7.75 53.52
N GLY A 8 -22.01 8.11 54.69
CA GLY A 8 -21.15 9.28 54.86
C GLY A 8 -19.70 9.11 54.38
N VAL A 9 -19.25 7.86 54.18
CA VAL A 9 -17.88 7.56 53.71
C VAL A 9 -17.85 7.31 52.19
N ALA A 10 -18.98 6.98 51.56
CA ALA A 10 -19.08 6.81 50.11
C ALA A 10 -19.16 8.14 49.33
N LEU A 11 -19.50 9.26 49.99
CA LEU A 11 -19.64 10.59 49.36
C LEU A 11 -18.36 11.44 49.42
N SER A 12 -17.31 10.99 50.09
CA SER A 12 -16.05 11.73 50.28
C SER A 12 -14.90 11.21 49.42
N CYS A 13 -15.09 10.08 48.73
CA CYS A 13 -14.12 9.48 47.79
C CYS A 13 -14.46 9.74 46.31
N THR A 14 -15.46 10.57 46.00
CA THR A 14 -15.55 11.25 44.70
C THR A 14 -14.62 12.47 44.71
N ALA A 15 -13.37 12.28 45.16
CA ALA A 15 -12.31 13.22 44.84
C ALA A 15 -12.32 13.34 43.31
N LEU A 16 -12.68 14.54 42.87
CA LEU A 16 -12.89 14.95 41.50
C LEU A 16 -11.72 14.47 40.64
N PHE A 17 -11.84 13.29 40.03
CA PHE A 17 -11.06 12.96 38.86
C PHE A 17 -11.60 13.86 37.74
N SER A 18 -11.18 15.12 37.75
CA SER A 18 -11.39 16.01 36.62
C SER A 18 -10.72 15.32 35.45
N THR A 19 -11.53 14.71 34.59
CA THR A 19 -11.04 14.11 33.35
C THR A 19 -10.21 15.17 32.66
N PRO A 20 -8.93 14.88 32.31
CA PRO A 20 -8.08 15.84 31.64
C PRO A 20 -8.84 16.47 30.48
N LYS A 21 -8.74 17.80 30.33
CA LYS A 21 -9.37 18.46 29.19
C LYS A 21 -8.78 17.86 27.91
N PRO A 22 -9.61 17.46 26.92
CA PRO A 22 -9.13 16.90 25.68
C PRO A 22 -8.13 17.85 25.00
N VAL A 23 -7.03 17.30 24.48
CA VAL A 23 -6.04 18.08 23.73
C VAL A 23 -6.46 18.13 22.27
N SER A 24 -6.66 19.34 21.72
CA SER A 24 -6.98 19.50 20.30
C SER A 24 -5.77 19.17 19.43
N LEU A 25 -5.91 18.16 18.56
CA LEU A 25 -4.88 17.68 17.65
C LEU A 25 -5.33 17.88 16.20
N LEU A 26 -4.50 18.55 15.40
CA LEU A 26 -4.67 18.55 13.96
C LEU A 26 -3.72 17.55 13.31
N VAL A 27 -4.23 16.67 12.45
CA VAL A 27 -3.42 15.87 11.52
C VAL A 27 -3.38 16.58 10.17
N VAL A 28 -2.19 16.97 9.73
CA VAL A 28 -1.92 17.58 8.43
C VAL A 28 -1.22 16.58 7.53
N ASP A 29 -1.88 16.19 6.43
CA ASP A 29 -1.29 15.33 5.42
C ASP A 29 -0.81 16.07 4.18
N THR A 30 0.49 16.06 3.92
CA THR A 30 1.06 16.69 2.73
C THR A 30 1.08 15.78 1.50
N GLN A 31 0.49 14.58 1.56
CA GLN A 31 0.31 13.66 0.42
C GLN A 31 -1.07 13.77 -0.23
N GLY A 32 -1.95 14.64 0.28
CA GLY A 32 -3.25 14.93 -0.32
C GLY A 32 -4.28 13.81 -0.18
N LYS A 33 -4.06 12.86 0.74
CA LYS A 33 -4.95 11.70 0.93
C LYS A 33 -6.25 12.12 1.60
N ASP A 34 -7.19 11.18 1.67
CA ASP A 34 -8.39 11.30 2.49
C ASP A 34 -8.07 10.99 3.97
N ALA A 35 -8.83 11.58 4.89
CA ALA A 35 -8.71 11.34 6.34
C ALA A 35 -8.77 9.84 6.69
N TYR A 36 -9.60 9.08 5.97
CA TYR A 36 -9.79 7.65 6.20
C TYR A 36 -8.52 6.83 5.95
N TYR A 37 -7.57 7.33 5.16
CA TYR A 37 -6.25 6.70 5.01
C TYR A 37 -5.54 6.57 6.36
N TYR A 38 -5.75 7.53 7.26
CA TYR A 38 -5.14 7.60 8.59
C TYR A 38 -6.13 7.17 9.67
N ARG A 39 -7.14 6.35 9.34
CA ARG A 39 -8.15 5.87 10.28
C ARG A 39 -7.50 5.34 11.55
N ASN A 40 -6.46 4.51 11.42
CA ASN A 40 -5.88 3.87 12.58
C ASN A 40 -5.15 4.88 13.48
N LEU A 41 -4.32 5.75 12.91
CA LEU A 41 -3.71 6.86 13.64
C LEU A 41 -4.76 7.75 14.34
N ILE A 42 -5.82 8.16 13.64
CA ILE A 42 -6.88 9.02 14.18
C ILE A 42 -7.57 8.30 15.35
N THR A 43 -7.96 7.04 15.16
CA THR A 43 -8.66 6.25 16.19
C THR A 43 -7.78 6.05 17.43
N LEU A 44 -6.48 5.75 17.24
CA LEU A 44 -5.53 5.60 18.34
C LEU A 44 -5.24 6.91 19.06
N ALA A 45 -5.18 8.04 18.33
CA ALA A 45 -5.01 9.35 18.94
C ALA A 45 -6.27 9.74 19.75
N THR A 46 -7.47 9.49 19.22
CA THR A 46 -8.72 9.73 19.96
C THR A 46 -8.77 8.89 21.24
N SER A 47 -8.39 7.61 21.18
CA SER A 47 -8.35 6.77 22.38
C SER A 47 -7.24 7.15 23.36
N ALA A 48 -6.23 7.92 22.92
CA ALA A 48 -5.21 8.50 23.78
C ALA A 48 -5.63 9.82 24.46
N GLY A 49 -6.82 10.35 24.16
CA GLY A 49 -7.36 11.59 24.77
C GLY A 49 -7.35 12.82 23.86
N PHE A 50 -6.91 12.69 22.61
CA PHE A 50 -6.93 13.80 21.65
C PHE A 50 -8.33 14.00 21.04
N THR A 51 -8.71 15.27 20.82
CA THR A 51 -9.79 15.63 19.88
C THR A 51 -9.15 15.88 18.52
N VAL A 52 -9.39 15.00 17.56
CA VAL A 52 -8.62 14.94 16.31
C VAL A 52 -9.39 15.57 15.16
N ASP A 53 -8.80 16.61 14.57
CA ASP A 53 -9.19 17.14 13.27
C ASP A 53 -8.20 16.70 12.20
N TYR A 54 -8.65 16.67 10.94
CA TYR A 54 -7.83 16.32 9.80
C TYR A 54 -7.89 17.40 8.72
N LYS A 55 -6.74 17.73 8.15
CA LYS A 55 -6.59 18.56 6.96
C LYS A 55 -5.58 17.90 6.03
N ASN A 56 -5.90 17.72 4.76
CA ASN A 56 -4.89 17.38 3.77
C ASN A 56 -4.21 18.65 3.23
N ILE A 57 -3.30 18.49 2.28
CA ILE A 57 -2.54 19.61 1.70
C ILE A 57 -3.46 20.65 1.05
N TYR A 58 -4.59 20.22 0.49
CA TYR A 58 -5.54 21.10 -0.18
C TYR A 58 -6.31 21.95 0.82
N ASP A 59 -6.78 21.34 1.90
CA ASP A 59 -7.43 22.06 3.00
C ASP A 59 -6.48 23.10 3.61
N LEU A 60 -5.19 22.77 3.69
CA LEU A 60 -4.16 23.68 4.19
C LEU A 60 -3.88 24.85 3.24
N LEU A 61 -3.90 24.60 1.93
CA LEU A 61 -3.76 25.63 0.91
C LEU A 61 -4.95 26.62 0.92
N GLU A 62 -6.16 26.12 1.18
CA GLU A 62 -7.37 26.93 1.25
C GLU A 62 -7.56 27.63 2.62
N ASN A 63 -7.04 27.01 3.69
CA ASN A 63 -7.11 27.53 5.05
C ASN A 63 -5.88 27.14 5.88
N SER A 64 -4.91 28.05 5.90
CA SER A 64 -3.65 27.91 6.62
C SER A 64 -3.73 28.16 8.13
N ASP A 65 -4.85 28.67 8.65
CA ASP A 65 -4.94 28.90 10.09
C ASP A 65 -5.10 27.58 10.85
N ILE A 66 -4.11 27.32 11.69
CA ILE A 66 -4.00 26.16 12.56
C ILE A 66 -3.61 26.58 13.98
N SER A 67 -3.69 27.88 14.30
CA SER A 67 -3.22 28.45 15.57
C SER A 67 -4.03 27.97 16.78
N GLN A 68 -5.31 27.64 16.56
CA GLN A 68 -6.24 27.14 17.58
C GLN A 68 -5.85 25.77 18.15
N TYR A 69 -5.07 24.98 17.43
CA TYR A 69 -4.73 23.62 17.85
C TYR A 69 -3.60 23.62 18.90
N GLN A 70 -3.71 22.72 19.86
CA GLN A 70 -2.68 22.51 20.89
C GLN A 70 -1.59 21.53 20.41
N ALA A 71 -1.98 20.56 19.60
CA ALA A 71 -1.12 19.54 19.04
C ALA A 71 -1.25 19.49 17.51
N LEU A 72 -0.18 19.08 16.84
CA LEU A 72 -0.12 18.95 15.38
C LEU A 72 0.64 17.68 15.01
N PHE A 73 0.06 16.80 14.20
CA PHE A 73 0.79 15.82 13.41
C PHE A 73 1.00 16.34 12.01
N PHE A 74 2.26 16.39 11.56
CA PHE A 74 2.59 16.79 10.21
C PHE A 74 3.16 15.59 9.45
N MET A 75 2.32 14.98 8.61
CA MET A 75 2.65 13.82 7.78
C MET A 75 3.42 14.29 6.55
N MET A 76 4.74 14.16 6.58
CA MET A 76 5.62 14.67 5.53
C MET A 76 5.59 13.78 4.30
N SER A 77 5.40 14.40 3.13
CA SER A 77 5.65 13.76 1.84
C SER A 77 7.14 13.81 1.48
N PRO A 78 7.63 12.95 0.58
CA PRO A 78 8.98 13.06 0.06
C PRO A 78 9.29 14.45 -0.52
N GLN A 79 8.33 15.08 -1.18
CA GLN A 79 8.47 16.41 -1.77
C GLN A 79 8.76 17.48 -0.69
N MET A 80 8.09 17.42 0.46
CA MET A 80 8.35 18.30 1.60
C MET A 80 9.79 18.20 2.12
N LEU A 81 10.42 17.02 2.01
CA LEU A 81 11.81 16.79 2.44
C LEU A 81 12.84 17.27 1.40
N THR A 82 12.47 17.31 0.12
CA THR A 82 13.42 17.65 -0.95
C THR A 82 13.82 19.12 -1.00
N ILE A 83 12.93 20.01 -0.57
CA ILE A 83 13.18 21.45 -0.63
C ILE A 83 14.26 21.85 0.36
N GLN A 84 15.20 22.64 -0.14
CA GLN A 84 16.16 23.35 0.70
C GLN A 84 15.54 24.71 0.98
N PRO A 85 15.00 24.96 2.19
CA PRO A 85 14.58 26.30 2.55
C PRO A 85 15.70 27.27 2.21
N THR A 86 15.39 28.22 1.34
CA THR A 86 16.28 29.32 1.02
C THR A 86 16.59 30.10 2.30
N SER A 87 17.73 30.80 2.31
CA SER A 87 18.35 31.40 3.50
C SER A 87 17.36 32.15 4.40
N SER A 88 17.67 32.21 5.71
CA SER A 88 16.92 32.87 6.78
C SER A 88 16.41 34.29 6.48
N PHE A 89 17.00 34.99 5.50
CA PHE A 89 16.59 36.30 5.04
C PHE A 89 15.16 36.31 4.43
N PHE A 90 14.78 35.27 3.67
CA PHE A 90 13.45 35.21 3.05
C PHE A 90 12.33 35.00 4.07
N ASN A 91 12.59 34.25 5.14
CA ASN A 91 11.59 34.00 6.19
C ASN A 91 11.26 35.27 6.98
N ALA A 92 12.25 36.14 7.23
CA ALA A 92 12.01 37.41 7.89
C ALA A 92 11.16 38.36 7.01
N LEU A 93 11.38 38.35 5.69
CA LEU A 93 10.65 39.18 4.75
C LEU A 93 9.20 38.71 4.54
N LEU A 94 8.96 37.39 4.52
CA LEU A 94 7.62 36.81 4.38
C LEU A 94 6.70 37.06 5.59
N CYS A 95 7.27 37.17 6.80
CA CYS A 95 6.49 37.57 7.98
C CYS A 95 6.00 39.02 7.91
N VAL A 96 6.67 39.88 7.15
CA VAL A 96 6.31 41.30 7.00
C VAL A 96 5.39 41.53 5.80
N LEU A 97 5.48 40.69 4.75
CA LEU A 97 4.70 40.81 3.52
C LEU A 97 3.98 39.50 3.17
N PRO A 98 2.89 39.14 3.88
CA PRO A 98 2.14 37.89 3.67
C PRO A 98 1.48 37.75 2.28
N ARG A 99 1.59 38.75 1.40
CA ARG A 99 0.98 38.77 0.04
C ARG A 99 1.95 38.51 -1.12
N LEU A 100 3.22 38.19 -0.85
CA LEU A 100 4.14 37.79 -1.94
C LEU A 100 3.83 36.35 -2.37
N HIS A 101 2.95 36.21 -3.37
CA HIS A 101 2.44 34.96 -3.98
C HIS A 101 3.49 34.12 -4.74
N SER A 102 4.78 34.18 -4.37
CA SER A 102 5.85 33.47 -5.08
C SER A 102 6.40 32.24 -4.35
N SER A 103 5.91 31.90 -3.15
CA SER A 103 6.38 30.71 -2.45
C SER A 103 5.88 29.44 -3.15
N THR A 104 6.77 28.46 -3.32
CA THR A 104 6.36 27.11 -3.74
C THR A 104 5.41 26.49 -2.70
N ILE A 105 4.56 25.55 -3.10
CA ILE A 105 3.61 24.87 -2.18
C ILE A 105 4.31 24.29 -0.94
N PRO A 106 5.47 23.63 -1.04
CA PRO A 106 6.10 23.11 0.16
C PRO A 106 6.70 24.21 1.03
N GLU A 107 7.23 25.31 0.47
CA GLU A 107 7.65 26.47 1.27
C GLU A 107 6.48 27.07 2.05
N TYR A 108 5.31 27.17 1.42
CA TYR A 108 4.08 27.60 2.07
C TYR A 108 3.72 26.70 3.25
N CYS A 109 3.71 25.38 3.04
CA CYS A 109 3.43 24.40 4.10
C CYS A 109 4.49 24.45 5.22
N TRP A 110 5.77 24.63 4.86
CA TRP A 110 6.87 24.80 5.82
C TRP A 110 6.72 26.06 6.67
N ASN A 111 6.25 27.16 6.09
CA ASN A 111 6.02 28.40 6.82
C ASN A 111 4.92 28.24 7.86
N ILE A 112 3.83 27.54 7.52
CA ILE A 112 2.75 27.25 8.47
C ILE A 112 3.27 26.42 9.64
N LEU A 113 3.96 25.32 9.34
CA LEU A 113 4.52 24.42 10.36
C LEU A 113 5.56 25.13 11.23
N TYR A 114 6.46 25.92 10.63
CA TYR A 114 7.44 26.68 11.37
C TYR A 114 6.79 27.70 12.30
N SER A 115 5.75 28.40 11.82
CA SER A 115 4.99 29.39 12.61
C SER A 115 4.31 28.72 13.80
N PHE A 116 3.70 27.55 13.61
CA PHE A 116 3.13 26.76 14.71
C PHE A 116 4.22 26.33 15.72
N ALA A 117 5.35 25.83 15.24
CA ALA A 117 6.48 25.40 16.08
C ALA A 117 7.16 26.55 16.83
N GLN A 118 6.97 27.81 16.39
CA GLN A 118 7.52 28.95 17.11
C GLN A 118 6.73 29.33 18.36
N GLN A 119 5.45 28.95 18.44
CA GLN A 119 4.58 29.21 19.59
C GLN A 119 5.02 28.35 20.79
N SER A 120 4.71 28.82 22.00
CA SER A 120 4.97 28.08 23.23
C SER A 120 3.81 27.14 23.57
N ASN A 121 4.08 26.12 24.40
CA ASN A 121 3.10 25.14 24.87
C ASN A 121 2.41 24.37 23.72
N LYS A 122 3.17 23.97 22.70
CA LYS A 122 2.67 23.16 21.58
C LYS A 122 3.23 21.74 21.58
N ALA A 123 2.41 20.78 21.16
CA ALA A 123 2.84 19.42 20.85
C ALA A 123 2.99 19.27 19.32
N ILE A 124 4.15 18.82 18.84
CA ILE A 124 4.49 18.78 17.41
C ILE A 124 4.99 17.38 17.04
N GLY A 125 4.17 16.63 16.32
CA GLY A 125 4.52 15.35 15.76
C GLY A 125 5.06 15.49 14.33
N ILE A 126 6.31 15.09 14.11
CA ILE A 126 6.98 15.06 12.81
C ILE A 126 6.95 13.62 12.32
N ILE A 127 6.04 13.33 11.38
CA ILE A 127 5.84 11.98 10.87
C ILE A 127 6.45 11.87 9.48
N LEU A 128 7.55 11.13 9.39
CA LEU A 128 8.27 10.91 8.15
C LEU A 128 7.51 9.93 7.22
N PRO A 129 7.68 10.01 5.89
CA PRO A 129 6.96 9.14 4.98
C PRO A 129 7.39 7.67 5.10
N GLY A 130 6.50 6.73 4.81
CA GLY A 130 6.89 5.38 4.39
C GLY A 130 7.57 5.46 3.02
N HIS A 131 8.75 4.86 2.82
CA HIS A 131 9.34 4.77 1.48
C HIS A 131 10.16 3.50 1.34
N MET A 132 9.94 2.77 0.25
CA MET A 132 10.63 1.51 -0.03
C MET A 132 12.12 1.72 -0.36
N ARG A 133 12.47 2.90 -0.89
CA ARG A 133 13.84 3.25 -1.33
C ARG A 133 14.32 4.53 -0.66
N TYR A 134 14.77 4.43 0.59
CA TYR A 134 15.39 5.57 1.25
C TYR A 134 16.85 5.71 0.83
N SER A 135 17.21 6.89 0.31
CA SER A 135 18.61 7.23 0.02
C SER A 135 19.24 7.97 1.21
N PRO A 136 20.57 7.90 1.41
CA PRO A 136 21.27 8.72 2.40
C PRO A 136 20.95 10.22 2.29
N LYS A 137 20.64 10.69 1.08
CA LYS A 137 20.18 12.06 0.82
C LYS A 137 18.86 12.37 1.55
N LEU A 138 17.89 11.46 1.47
CA LEU A 138 16.59 11.62 2.12
C LEU A 138 16.71 11.54 3.65
N GLN A 139 17.59 10.68 4.17
CA GLN A 139 17.89 10.63 5.61
C GLN A 139 18.47 11.97 6.11
N LYS A 140 19.43 12.53 5.36
CA LYS A 140 20.01 13.86 5.64
C LYS A 140 18.94 14.95 5.61
N GLN A 141 18.00 14.88 4.66
CA GLN A 141 16.88 15.81 4.55
C GLN A 141 15.90 15.69 5.72
N ALA A 142 15.52 14.48 6.11
CA ALA A 142 14.69 14.22 7.28
C ALA A 142 15.33 14.76 8.57
N TYR A 143 16.64 14.54 8.77
CA TYR A 143 17.33 15.09 9.93
C TYR A 143 17.36 16.63 9.90
N LYS A 144 17.61 17.25 8.73
CA LYS A 144 17.54 18.71 8.57
C LYS A 144 16.13 19.24 8.87
N ALA A 145 15.08 18.54 8.45
CA ALA A 145 13.69 18.89 8.73
C ALA A 145 13.43 18.96 10.23
N VAL A 146 13.83 17.92 10.97
CA VAL A 146 13.74 17.88 12.44
C VAL A 146 14.53 19.02 13.09
N GLN A 147 15.74 19.33 12.61
CA GLN A 147 16.54 20.44 13.12
C GLN A 147 15.84 21.80 12.94
N LYS A 148 15.23 22.02 11.77
CA LYS A 148 14.61 23.30 11.41
C LYS A 148 13.35 23.61 12.19
N LEU A 149 12.60 22.59 12.60
CA LEU A 149 11.40 22.72 13.42
C LEU A 149 11.70 23.08 14.88
N GLY A 150 12.96 23.39 15.22
CA GLY A 150 13.33 23.87 16.55
C GLY A 150 13.68 22.75 17.53
N ALA A 151 13.34 21.49 17.23
CA ALA A 151 13.58 20.35 18.11
C ALA A 151 15.04 20.23 18.61
N LEU A 152 16.01 20.70 17.80
CA LEU A 152 17.45 20.59 18.07
C LEU A 152 18.21 21.92 18.26
N LYS A 153 17.56 23.08 18.11
CA LYS A 153 18.26 24.39 17.99
C LYS A 153 19.17 24.69 19.19
N HIS A 154 18.72 24.36 20.40
CA HIS A 154 19.42 24.66 21.66
C HIS A 154 19.85 23.40 22.44
N ARG A 155 20.04 22.27 21.75
CA ARG A 155 20.27 20.98 22.43
C ARG A 155 21.72 20.59 22.58
N ALA A 156 21.97 19.89 23.69
CA ALA A 156 23.22 19.22 23.97
C ALA A 156 23.55 18.15 22.90
N SER A 157 24.84 17.85 22.78
CA SER A 157 25.38 16.87 21.83
C SER A 157 24.73 15.47 21.93
N PRO A 158 24.44 14.93 23.13
CA PRO A 158 23.79 13.61 23.26
C PRO A 158 22.41 13.54 22.60
N THR A 159 21.54 14.55 22.82
CA THR A 159 20.21 14.60 22.19
C THR A 159 20.31 14.67 20.67
N LYS A 160 21.22 15.50 20.13
CA LYS A 160 21.46 15.58 18.68
C LYS A 160 21.90 14.25 18.09
N ARG A 161 22.75 13.49 18.81
CA ARG A 161 23.19 12.15 18.40
C ARG A 161 22.04 11.15 18.41
N LEU A 162 21.26 11.10 19.49
CA LEU A 162 20.10 10.23 19.60
C LEU A 162 19.11 10.49 18.46
N VAL A 163 18.77 11.76 18.20
CA VAL A 163 17.89 12.13 17.09
C VAL A 163 18.46 11.70 15.74
N ARG A 164 19.77 11.90 15.51
CA ARG A 164 20.40 11.48 14.25
C ARG A 164 20.33 9.96 14.07
N GLN A 165 20.69 9.18 15.09
CA GLN A 165 20.63 7.71 15.05
C GLN A 165 19.19 7.22 14.84
N PHE A 166 18.22 7.79 15.57
CA PHE A 166 16.81 7.45 15.43
C PHE A 166 16.27 7.80 14.04
N VAL A 167 16.53 9.01 13.53
CA VAL A 167 16.11 9.41 12.16
C VAL A 167 16.71 8.46 11.13
N THR A 168 18.01 8.16 11.21
CA THR A 168 18.65 7.17 10.32
C THR A 168 17.98 5.80 10.41
N TYR A 169 17.62 5.35 11.60
CA TYR A 169 16.90 4.09 11.80
C TYR A 169 15.52 4.12 11.14
N ILE A 170 14.65 5.09 11.48
CA ILE A 170 13.29 5.11 10.97
C ILE A 170 13.23 5.33 9.46
N THR A 171 14.19 6.08 8.90
CA THR A 171 14.37 6.28 7.45
C THR A 171 15.16 5.18 6.76
N SER A 172 15.39 4.04 7.40
CA SER A 172 15.83 2.83 6.68
C SER A 172 14.62 2.19 5.96
N PRO A 173 14.83 1.45 4.84
CA PRO A 173 13.77 0.72 4.17
C PRO A 173 13.01 -0.18 5.17
N ASP A 174 11.68 -0.20 5.13
CA ASP A 174 10.91 -1.00 6.10
C ASP A 174 11.21 -2.50 5.97
N ALA A 175 11.53 -2.97 4.75
CA ALA A 175 12.01 -4.34 4.51
C ALA A 175 13.30 -4.69 5.29
N SER A 176 14.15 -3.72 5.65
CA SER A 176 15.37 -3.97 6.41
C SER A 176 15.15 -3.96 7.93
N LYS A 177 13.97 -3.54 8.41
CA LYS A 177 13.65 -3.50 9.85
C LYS A 177 13.16 -4.85 10.40
N GLY A 178 13.16 -5.88 9.55
CA GLY A 178 12.60 -7.18 9.85
C GLY A 178 11.11 -7.18 9.54
N SER A 179 10.69 -8.05 8.63
CA SER A 179 9.29 -8.40 8.52
C SER A 179 8.88 -9.01 9.86
N LEU A 180 7.83 -8.50 10.50
CA LEU A 180 7.11 -9.35 11.44
C LEU A 180 6.50 -10.48 10.62
N PHE A 181 6.50 -11.69 11.16
CA PHE A 181 6.16 -12.93 10.46
C PHE A 181 4.93 -12.78 9.56
N GLY A 182 5.01 -13.34 8.35
CA GLY A 182 3.84 -13.36 7.48
C GLY A 182 3.51 -11.98 6.90
N THR A 183 4.48 -11.38 6.24
CA THR A 183 4.15 -10.38 5.21
C THR A 183 4.00 -11.10 3.90
N SER A 184 3.20 -10.57 2.97
CA SER A 184 3.05 -11.22 1.67
C SER A 184 4.40 -11.39 0.96
N LEU A 185 5.40 -10.54 1.16
CA LEU A 185 6.58 -10.51 0.27
C LEU A 185 7.92 -10.98 0.85
N ILE A 186 8.13 -11.21 2.15
CA ILE A 186 9.51 -11.37 2.69
C ILE A 186 9.67 -12.44 3.79
N ASN A 187 10.78 -13.19 3.67
CA ASN A 187 11.40 -13.95 4.75
C ASN A 187 12.20 -12.97 5.63
N PRO A 188 11.88 -12.82 6.93
CA PRO A 188 12.22 -11.64 7.73
C PRO A 188 13.71 -11.29 7.89
N GLY A 189 14.63 -12.19 7.52
CA GLY A 189 16.02 -12.08 7.96
C GLY A 189 16.09 -12.01 9.49
N ASN A 190 17.30 -11.94 10.04
CA ASN A 190 17.46 -11.49 11.42
C ASN A 190 17.62 -9.96 11.36
N PRO A 191 16.58 -9.17 11.65
CA PRO A 191 16.75 -7.72 11.69
C PRO A 191 17.83 -7.39 12.71
N THR A 192 18.92 -6.80 12.25
CA THR A 192 19.89 -6.18 13.14
C THR A 192 19.38 -4.78 13.42
N PHE A 193 18.70 -4.65 14.56
CA PHE A 193 18.40 -3.34 15.09
C PHE A 193 19.73 -2.60 15.26
N PRO A 194 19.95 -1.43 14.63
CA PRO A 194 21.12 -0.63 14.95
C PRO A 194 20.91 -0.14 16.38
N THR A 195 21.53 -0.84 17.34
CA THR A 195 21.48 -0.46 18.74
C THR A 195 21.87 1.00 18.85
N ILE A 196 20.92 1.83 19.29
CA ILE A 196 21.15 3.25 19.49
C ILE A 196 22.06 3.37 20.70
N THR A 197 23.35 3.55 20.45
CA THR A 197 24.38 3.50 21.49
C THR A 197 25.07 4.84 21.70
N ASP A 198 25.56 5.03 22.91
CA ASP A 198 26.45 6.13 23.24
C ASP A 198 27.87 5.91 22.65
N ARG A 199 28.81 6.79 23.00
CA ARG A 199 30.21 6.68 22.54
C ARG A 199 30.92 5.42 23.07
N LYS A 200 30.38 4.78 24.10
CA LYS A 200 30.92 3.60 24.78
C LYS A 200 30.19 2.31 24.35
N GLY A 201 29.24 2.40 23.40
CA GLY A 201 28.45 1.25 22.98
C GLY A 201 27.29 0.90 23.90
N LYS A 202 26.94 1.74 24.89
CA LYS A 202 25.81 1.49 25.79
C LYS A 202 24.50 1.95 25.16
N ASP A 203 23.47 1.10 25.23
CA ASP A 203 22.10 1.40 24.79
C ASP A 203 21.59 2.71 25.41
N ILE A 204 21.16 3.63 24.54
CA ILE A 204 20.48 4.87 24.89
C ILE A 204 18.99 4.68 24.63
N THR A 205 18.22 4.56 25.71
CA THR A 205 16.74 4.62 25.64
C THR A 205 16.20 5.97 26.05
N LYS A 206 16.95 6.75 26.83
CA LYS A 206 16.60 8.10 27.31
C LYS A 206 17.81 9.00 27.51
N ILE A 207 17.60 10.31 27.43
CA ILE A 207 18.57 11.36 27.76
C ILE A 207 18.03 12.17 28.93
N ILE A 208 18.84 12.29 29.98
CA ILE A 208 18.53 13.06 31.19
C ILE A 208 19.38 14.34 31.16
N ASN A 209 18.78 15.49 31.47
CA ASN A 209 19.52 16.72 31.69
C ASN A 209 20.24 16.62 33.05
N PRO A 210 21.59 16.71 33.08
CA PRO A 210 22.35 16.55 34.33
C PRO A 210 22.00 17.58 35.39
N ASP A 211 21.59 18.79 35.00
CA ASP A 211 21.37 19.91 35.93
C ASP A 211 19.99 19.80 36.60
N THR A 212 18.97 19.35 35.85
CA THR A 212 17.58 19.31 36.31
C THR A 212 17.09 17.91 36.66
N ASN A 213 17.86 16.86 36.31
CA ASN A 213 17.45 15.45 36.34
C ASN A 213 16.18 15.11 35.52
N GLU A 214 15.63 16.06 34.76
CA GLU A 214 14.52 15.84 33.85
C GLU A 214 14.94 15.02 32.61
N ILE A 215 14.03 14.14 32.15
CA ILE A 215 14.18 13.45 30.87
C ILE A 215 13.91 14.45 29.74
N THR A 216 14.89 14.66 28.87
CA THR A 216 14.79 15.60 27.73
C THR A 216 14.48 14.90 26.41
N ALA A 217 14.78 13.61 26.31
CA ALA A 217 14.42 12.77 25.16
C ALA A 217 14.28 11.30 25.56
N ILE A 218 13.34 10.57 24.95
CA ILE A 218 13.07 9.15 25.25
C ILE A 218 12.50 8.41 24.04
N LEU A 219 12.94 7.16 23.85
CA LEU A 219 12.37 6.23 22.86
C LEU A 219 11.07 5.60 23.39
N THR A 220 10.11 5.37 22.49
CA THR A 220 8.79 4.81 22.81
C THR A 220 8.48 3.57 21.94
N PRO A 221 7.65 2.62 22.40
CA PRO A 221 6.94 2.59 23.69
C PRO A 221 7.90 2.46 24.88
N ILE A 222 7.44 2.86 26.07
CA ILE A 222 8.25 2.75 27.29
C ILE A 222 8.01 1.36 27.89
N GLY A 223 9.06 0.68 28.33
CA GLY A 223 8.90 -0.69 28.85
C GLY A 223 8.67 -1.72 27.74
N ARG A 224 9.58 -1.74 26.76
CA ARG A 224 9.58 -2.65 25.61
C ARG A 224 9.46 -4.12 26.01
N GLU A 225 9.98 -4.48 27.18
CA GLU A 225 9.96 -5.83 27.75
C GLU A 225 8.54 -6.37 28.01
N ARG A 226 7.52 -5.51 28.00
CA ARG A 226 6.12 -5.93 28.13
C ARG A 226 5.59 -6.64 26.88
N TYR A 227 6.24 -6.46 25.73
CA TYR A 227 5.81 -7.00 24.43
C TYR A 227 6.50 -8.32 24.12
N ASP A 228 5.87 -9.14 23.28
CA ASP A 228 6.50 -10.34 22.73
C ASP A 228 7.84 -9.99 22.08
N GLU A 229 8.87 -10.82 22.31
CA GLU A 229 10.24 -10.58 21.81
C GLU A 229 10.27 -10.32 20.30
N ARG A 230 9.36 -10.94 19.54
CA ARG A 230 9.20 -10.74 18.09
C ARG A 230 8.76 -9.31 17.79
N ILE A 231 7.81 -8.78 18.55
CA ILE A 231 7.28 -7.42 18.41
C ILE A 231 8.30 -6.38 18.85
N GLN A 232 9.10 -6.67 19.89
CA GLN A 232 10.16 -5.78 20.37
C GLN A 232 11.17 -5.40 19.28
N ARG A 233 11.36 -6.23 18.25
CA ARG A 233 12.27 -5.98 17.13
C ARG A 233 11.79 -4.85 16.21
N ALA A 234 10.49 -4.53 16.24
CA ALA A 234 9.91 -3.41 15.50
C ALA A 234 10.03 -2.07 16.25
N PHE A 235 10.49 -2.07 17.51
CA PHE A 235 10.66 -0.85 18.30
C PHE A 235 12.02 -0.22 18.08
N PRO A 236 12.15 1.11 18.21
CA PRO A 236 11.16 2.07 18.70
C PRO A 236 10.16 2.54 17.64
N VAL A 237 8.93 2.78 18.08
CA VAL A 237 7.84 3.40 17.30
C VAL A 237 8.07 4.91 17.17
N GLY A 238 8.56 5.57 18.22
CA GLY A 238 8.70 7.03 18.25
C GLY A 238 9.80 7.53 19.17
N LEU A 239 10.22 8.79 18.98
CA LEU A 239 11.14 9.53 19.83
C LEU A 239 10.49 10.81 20.34
N LEU A 240 10.32 10.92 21.65
CA LEU A 240 9.83 12.12 22.33
C LEU A 240 10.97 13.05 22.71
N ILE A 241 10.79 14.36 22.56
CA ILE A 241 11.79 15.40 22.89
C ILE A 241 11.10 16.61 23.53
N LYS A 242 11.51 17.01 24.74
CA LYS A 242 10.93 18.14 25.49
C LYS A 242 11.78 19.40 25.34
N ASP A 243 11.22 20.49 24.82
CA ASP A 243 11.84 21.82 24.64
C ASP A 243 11.50 22.80 25.75
N ALA A 244 12.31 22.74 26.81
CA ALA A 244 12.09 23.51 28.03
C ALA A 244 11.90 25.02 27.81
N PRO A 245 12.70 25.74 26.98
CA PRO A 245 12.52 27.19 26.80
C PRO A 245 11.14 27.61 26.27
N LYS A 246 10.51 26.78 25.43
CA LYS A 246 9.18 27.06 24.86
C LYS A 246 8.07 26.22 25.46
N ASN A 247 8.44 25.27 26.32
CA ASN A 247 7.58 24.21 26.78
C ASN A 247 6.90 23.43 25.62
N ASN A 248 7.64 23.22 24.53
CA ASN A 248 7.14 22.45 23.39
C ASN A 248 7.52 20.98 23.51
N LEU A 249 6.67 20.08 23.00
CA LEU A 249 6.92 18.64 23.00
C LEU A 249 6.92 18.10 21.58
N TYR A 250 8.02 17.47 21.16
CA TYR A 250 8.14 16.90 19.83
C TYR A 250 7.99 15.38 19.88
N LEU A 251 7.25 14.80 18.94
CA LEU A 251 7.24 13.37 18.65
C LEU A 251 7.79 13.15 17.23
N ILE A 252 8.90 12.44 17.09
CA ILE A 252 9.42 12.06 15.78
C ILE A 252 9.07 10.60 15.55
N SER A 253 8.46 10.30 14.41
CA SER A 253 8.15 8.93 14.02
C SER A 253 8.02 8.82 12.50
N LYS A 254 7.50 7.69 12.01
CA LYS A 254 7.28 7.40 10.60
C LYS A 254 5.86 6.88 10.42
N THR A 255 5.28 7.17 9.25
CA THR A 255 3.90 6.79 8.92
C THR A 255 3.68 5.29 9.10
N SER A 256 4.66 4.47 8.70
CA SER A 256 4.61 3.01 8.81
C SER A 256 4.56 2.47 10.25
N GLU A 257 4.74 3.32 11.26
CA GLU A 257 4.63 2.96 12.68
C GLU A 257 3.19 3.13 13.21
N PHE A 258 2.29 3.73 12.42
CA PHE A 258 0.89 3.97 12.80
C PHE A 258 -0.12 3.47 11.77
N ASP A 259 0.31 3.12 10.55
CA ASP A 259 -0.57 2.74 9.42
C ASP A 259 -0.81 1.23 9.27
N PHE A 260 -0.55 0.45 10.33
CA PHE A 260 -0.75 -0.99 10.29
C PHE A 260 -2.21 -1.30 9.95
N ALA A 261 -2.46 -2.09 8.90
CA ALA A 261 -3.80 -2.43 8.43
C ALA A 261 -4.69 -1.27 7.94
N ASP A 262 -4.12 -0.11 7.57
CA ASP A 262 -4.88 0.94 6.85
C ASP A 262 -5.09 0.58 5.36
N LEU A 263 -5.80 1.43 4.59
CA LEU A 263 -6.07 1.20 3.15
C LEU A 263 -4.79 0.90 2.35
N PHE A 264 -3.73 1.64 2.62
CA PHE A 264 -2.40 1.49 2.03
C PHE A 264 -1.48 0.71 2.97
N GLU A 265 -1.98 -0.43 3.41
CA GLU A 265 -1.25 -1.35 4.25
C GLU A 265 0.17 -1.58 3.68
N HIS A 266 1.19 -1.25 4.47
CA HIS A 266 2.57 -1.52 4.11
C HIS A 266 2.83 -3.03 4.15
N PHE A 267 2.66 -3.70 3.02
CA PHE A 267 2.69 -5.16 2.94
C PHE A 267 4.04 -5.80 3.31
N PHE A 268 5.11 -5.04 3.59
CA PHE A 268 6.35 -5.57 4.20
C PHE A 268 6.41 -5.50 5.73
N LYS A 269 5.39 -4.92 6.39
CA LYS A 269 5.39 -4.69 7.83
C LYS A 269 4.17 -5.22 8.55
N ASN A 270 3.11 -5.53 7.80
CA ASN A 270 1.86 -5.97 8.37
C ASN A 270 1.84 -7.48 8.58
N PRO A 271 1.70 -7.95 9.84
CA PRO A 271 1.57 -9.38 10.12
C PRO A 271 0.21 -9.90 9.64
N PHE A 272 0.19 -11.15 9.15
CA PHE A 272 -1.07 -11.88 8.93
C PHE A 272 -1.81 -12.19 10.23
N SER A 273 -1.10 -12.38 11.35
CA SER A 273 -1.73 -12.59 12.65
C SER A 273 -2.32 -11.28 13.17
N ILE A 274 -3.62 -11.33 13.47
CA ILE A 274 -4.32 -10.22 14.10
C ILE A 274 -3.79 -9.93 15.50
N GLU A 275 -3.30 -10.94 16.22
CA GLU A 275 -2.71 -10.80 17.54
C GLU A 275 -1.40 -9.99 17.47
N ASP A 276 -0.49 -10.35 16.55
CA ASP A 276 0.76 -9.61 16.33
C ASP A 276 0.47 -8.17 15.87
N ARG A 277 -0.53 -7.96 15.01
CA ARG A 277 -0.99 -6.63 14.59
C ARG A 277 -1.52 -5.81 15.77
N ASN A 278 -2.31 -6.41 16.66
CA ASN A 278 -2.85 -5.76 17.84
C ASN A 278 -1.74 -5.36 18.82
N GLU A 279 -0.69 -6.15 18.98
CA GLU A 279 0.48 -5.77 19.78
C GLU A 279 1.21 -4.55 19.20
N LEU A 280 1.31 -4.42 17.87
CA LEU A 280 1.89 -3.23 17.22
C LEU A 280 1.00 -1.99 17.38
N LEU A 281 -0.32 -2.15 17.21
CA LEU A 281 -1.28 -1.07 17.44
C LEU A 281 -1.25 -0.61 18.90
N ASN A 282 -1.08 -1.53 19.86
CA ASN A 282 -0.91 -1.20 21.27
C ASN A 282 0.36 -0.37 21.51
N ALA A 283 1.48 -0.75 20.91
CA ALA A 283 2.73 0.02 21.00
C ALA A 283 2.57 1.43 20.42
N ALA A 284 1.89 1.55 19.27
CA ALA A 284 1.56 2.83 18.67
C ALA A 284 0.66 3.69 19.58
N GLN A 285 -0.38 3.08 20.18
CA GLN A 285 -1.27 3.74 21.15
C GLN A 285 -0.50 4.23 22.38
N GLU A 286 0.41 3.41 22.90
CA GLU A 286 1.22 3.74 24.06
C GLU A 286 2.17 4.93 23.79
N THR A 287 2.74 4.99 22.59
CA THR A 287 3.51 6.16 22.13
C THR A 287 2.64 7.43 22.12
N LEU A 288 1.40 7.35 21.64
CA LEU A 288 0.47 8.49 21.60
C LEU A 288 0.01 8.92 22.99
N LEU A 289 -0.27 7.97 23.89
CA LEU A 289 -0.59 8.25 25.29
C LEU A 289 0.57 8.92 26.01
N SER A 290 1.79 8.39 25.84
CA SER A 290 2.99 9.00 26.41
C SER A 290 3.17 10.44 25.92
N TRP A 291 2.86 10.70 24.64
CA TRP A 291 2.90 12.05 24.07
C TRP A 291 1.83 12.96 24.67
N HIS A 292 0.58 12.49 24.74
CA HIS A 292 -0.56 13.21 25.33
C HIS A 292 -0.33 13.57 26.80
N ASP A 293 0.07 12.59 27.61
CA ASP A 293 0.24 12.75 29.05
C ASP A 293 1.44 13.64 29.36
N THR A 294 2.54 13.49 28.61
CA THR A 294 3.69 14.39 28.74
C THR A 294 3.32 15.83 28.39
N TYR A 295 2.50 16.05 27.36
CA TYR A 295 2.02 17.38 27.03
C TYR A 295 1.14 17.96 28.14
N SER A 296 0.21 17.16 28.67
CA SER A 296 -0.77 17.59 29.68
C SER A 296 -0.16 17.86 31.05
N THR A 297 0.85 17.08 31.45
CA THR A 297 1.47 17.15 32.78
C THR A 297 2.82 17.86 32.78
N ASN A 298 3.39 18.12 31.60
CA ASN A 298 4.76 18.58 31.41
C ASN A 298 5.84 17.62 31.98
N GLN A 299 5.47 16.38 32.29
CA GLN A 299 6.35 15.35 32.83
C GLN A 299 6.24 14.09 31.98
N ILE A 300 7.37 13.48 31.64
CA ILE A 300 7.36 12.20 30.95
C ILE A 300 6.93 11.13 31.95
N THR A 301 5.67 10.71 31.86
CA THR A 301 5.09 9.64 32.66
C THR A 301 5.22 8.31 31.93
N ILE A 302 5.40 7.24 32.71
CA ILE A 302 5.41 5.87 32.19
C ILE A 302 3.99 5.31 32.39
N PRO A 303 3.28 4.91 31.33
CA PRO A 303 1.96 4.32 31.48
C PRO A 303 2.05 3.05 32.34
N ALA A 304 1.34 3.05 33.47
CA ALA A 304 1.35 1.93 34.41
C ALA A 304 0.78 0.64 33.79
N GLN A 305 -0.15 0.77 32.85
CA GLN A 305 -0.78 -0.34 32.14
C GLN A 305 -0.86 -0.07 30.65
N ARG A 306 -0.91 -1.15 29.87
CA ARG A 306 -1.21 -1.08 28.44
C ARG A 306 -2.62 -0.54 28.25
N PRO A 307 -2.83 0.40 27.32
CA PRO A 307 -4.17 0.85 27.00
C PRO A 307 -5.00 -0.29 26.40
N LYS A 308 -6.32 -0.21 26.57
CA LYS A 308 -7.22 -1.07 25.80
C LYS A 308 -7.29 -0.53 24.37
N LEU A 309 -7.10 -1.42 23.40
CA LEU A 309 -7.33 -1.08 22.00
C LEU A 309 -8.79 -0.66 21.78
N PRO A 310 -9.02 0.31 20.87
CA PRO A 310 -10.34 0.58 20.32
C PRO A 310 -11.05 -0.70 19.84
N HIS A 311 -12.36 -0.79 20.07
CA HIS A 311 -13.18 -1.96 19.71
C HIS A 311 -13.04 -2.34 18.23
N GLN A 312 -12.83 -1.35 17.35
CA GLN A 312 -12.68 -1.50 15.91
C GLN A 312 -11.44 -2.30 15.49
N PHE A 313 -10.47 -2.49 16.38
CA PHE A 313 -9.28 -3.33 16.14
C PHE A 313 -9.41 -4.72 16.75
N THR A 314 -10.51 -5.01 17.44
CA THR A 314 -10.71 -6.32 18.07
C THR A 314 -11.12 -7.38 17.04
N ARG A 315 -10.68 -8.62 17.26
CA ARG A 315 -11.09 -9.78 16.48
C ARG A 315 -12.62 -9.94 16.41
N SER A 316 -13.29 -9.64 17.51
CA SER A 316 -14.76 -9.72 17.60
C SER A 316 -15.47 -8.74 16.67
N TYR A 317 -14.92 -7.54 16.47
CA TYR A 317 -15.46 -6.56 15.55
C TYR A 317 -15.29 -7.02 14.09
N LEU A 318 -14.10 -7.47 13.71
CA LEU A 318 -13.84 -7.94 12.34
C LEU A 318 -14.70 -9.16 11.97
N GLN A 319 -14.92 -10.08 12.91
CA GLN A 319 -15.80 -11.24 12.70
C GLN A 319 -17.25 -10.82 12.44
N LYS A 320 -17.80 -9.93 13.27
CA LYS A 320 -19.16 -9.40 13.09
C LYS A 320 -19.30 -8.63 11.78
N GLU A 321 -18.29 -7.85 11.45
CA GLU A 321 -18.28 -7.08 10.20
C GLU A 321 -18.26 -8.00 8.99
N LYS A 322 -17.50 -9.10 9.02
CA LYS A 322 -17.53 -10.12 7.96
C LYS A 322 -18.90 -10.79 7.83
N GLU A 323 -19.52 -11.17 8.94
CA GLU A 323 -20.87 -11.77 8.94
C GLU A 323 -21.89 -10.81 8.31
N ARG A 324 -21.80 -9.52 8.63
CA ARG A 324 -22.61 -8.46 8.05
C ARG A 324 -22.39 -8.35 6.53
N ILE A 325 -21.14 -8.39 6.07
CA ILE A 325 -20.77 -8.37 4.66
C ILE A 325 -21.37 -9.56 3.92
N ALA A 326 -21.22 -10.77 4.48
CA ALA A 326 -21.74 -12.00 3.89
C ALA A 326 -23.26 -11.96 3.73
N LEU A 327 -23.98 -11.47 4.75
CA LEU A 327 -25.43 -11.30 4.69
C LEU A 327 -25.85 -10.31 3.58
N GLN A 328 -25.24 -9.13 3.54
CA GLN A 328 -25.53 -8.13 2.50
C GLN A 328 -25.33 -8.66 1.08
N ARG A 329 -24.30 -9.47 0.87
CA ARG A 329 -24.03 -10.06 -0.45
C ARG A 329 -25.06 -11.12 -0.84
N LYS A 330 -25.47 -11.96 0.11
CA LYS A 330 -26.47 -13.02 -0.15
C LYS A 330 -27.77 -12.45 -0.73
N ASP A 331 -28.13 -11.24 -0.31
CA ASP A 331 -29.37 -10.58 -0.70
C ASP A 331 -29.29 -9.85 -2.05
N HIS A 332 -28.10 -9.41 -2.46
CA HIS A 332 -27.94 -8.53 -3.62
C HIS A 332 -27.19 -9.14 -4.79
N ILE A 333 -26.35 -10.16 -4.58
CA ILE A 333 -25.46 -10.68 -5.62
C ILE A 333 -26.26 -11.33 -6.77
N ASN A 334 -25.84 -11.11 -8.01
CA ASN A 334 -26.38 -11.78 -9.17
C ASN A 334 -25.99 -13.27 -9.11
N LYS A 335 -26.90 -14.11 -8.61
CA LYS A 335 -26.67 -15.55 -8.42
C LYS A 335 -26.33 -16.29 -9.71
N ALA A 336 -26.82 -15.84 -10.87
CA ALA A 336 -26.53 -16.49 -12.14
C ALA A 336 -25.05 -16.33 -12.53
N LEU A 337 -24.43 -15.20 -12.18
CA LEU A 337 -23.05 -14.91 -12.54
C LEU A 337 -22.06 -15.22 -11.41
N TYR A 338 -22.44 -14.97 -10.17
CA TYR A 338 -21.56 -15.04 -8.99
C TYR A 338 -22.03 -16.04 -7.92
N GLY A 339 -23.12 -16.79 -8.14
CA GLY A 339 -23.64 -17.75 -7.14
C GLY A 339 -22.59 -18.75 -6.66
N TRP A 340 -21.74 -19.22 -7.58
CA TRP A 340 -20.61 -20.11 -7.28
C TRP A 340 -19.65 -19.53 -6.20
N THR A 341 -19.50 -18.21 -6.11
CA THR A 341 -18.64 -17.58 -5.09
C THR A 341 -19.19 -17.73 -3.68
N LEU A 342 -20.52 -17.88 -3.53
CA LEU A 342 -21.17 -18.12 -2.25
C LEU A 342 -21.19 -19.62 -1.90
N ASP A 343 -21.39 -20.47 -2.91
CA ASP A 343 -21.60 -21.90 -2.71
C ASP A 343 -20.27 -22.67 -2.58
N GLU A 344 -19.28 -22.32 -3.39
CA GLU A 344 -17.99 -23.01 -3.48
C GLU A 344 -16.84 -22.22 -2.84
N GLY A 345 -17.02 -20.91 -2.64
CA GLY A 345 -15.92 -19.98 -2.37
C GLY A 345 -15.05 -19.74 -3.62
N ILE A 346 -13.94 -19.03 -3.47
CA ILE A 346 -13.00 -18.78 -4.57
C ILE A 346 -11.60 -19.24 -4.18
N SER A 347 -11.01 -20.05 -5.05
CA SER A 347 -9.61 -20.48 -5.02
C SER A 347 -8.96 -20.06 -6.33
N CYS A 348 -8.29 -18.90 -6.29
CA CYS A 348 -7.79 -18.19 -7.47
C CYS A 348 -6.30 -18.48 -7.71
N ALA A 349 -5.92 -18.99 -8.88
CA ALA A 349 -4.51 -19.11 -9.27
C ALA A 349 -4.11 -17.99 -10.24
N TRP A 350 -3.10 -17.19 -9.88
CA TRP A 350 -2.45 -16.26 -10.82
C TRP A 350 -1.35 -17.00 -11.59
N LEU A 351 -1.60 -17.29 -12.87
CA LEU A 351 -0.76 -18.13 -13.71
C LEU A 351 -0.02 -17.28 -14.73
N ASP A 352 1.29 -17.48 -14.84
CA ASP A 352 2.09 -16.97 -15.95
C ASP A 352 2.19 -18.09 -17.00
N PRO A 353 1.53 -17.98 -18.17
CA PRO A 353 1.58 -19.00 -19.21
C PRO A 353 3.01 -19.28 -19.69
N TYR A 354 3.93 -18.31 -19.60
CA TYR A 354 5.33 -18.53 -19.99
C TYR A 354 6.02 -19.55 -19.08
N ASP A 355 5.56 -19.74 -17.84
CA ASP A 355 6.09 -20.79 -16.97
C ASP A 355 5.84 -22.19 -17.55
N PHE A 356 4.90 -22.37 -18.49
CA PHE A 356 4.66 -23.64 -19.19
C PHE A 356 5.55 -23.82 -20.43
N TYR A 357 6.24 -22.77 -20.91
CA TYR A 357 6.98 -22.79 -22.18
C TYR A 357 8.46 -22.37 -22.08
N ALA A 358 8.85 -21.55 -21.10
CA ALA A 358 10.06 -20.73 -21.19
C ALA A 358 11.13 -20.96 -20.10
N TYR A 359 10.98 -21.91 -19.19
CA TYR A 359 11.91 -22.04 -18.07
C TYR A 359 13.21 -22.77 -18.47
N GLU A 360 14.25 -22.02 -18.86
CA GLU A 360 15.53 -22.53 -19.40
C GLU A 360 16.25 -23.55 -18.49
N ASP A 361 16.26 -23.36 -17.16
CA ASP A 361 16.86 -24.33 -16.23
C ASP A 361 16.06 -25.65 -16.18
N ALA A 362 14.74 -25.57 -16.27
CA ALA A 362 13.90 -26.75 -16.36
C ALA A 362 13.99 -27.37 -17.76
N LYS A 363 14.21 -26.59 -18.82
CA LYS A 363 14.55 -27.11 -20.15
C LYS A 363 15.84 -27.92 -20.06
N GLN A 364 16.87 -27.49 -19.34
CA GLN A 364 18.09 -28.30 -19.17
C GLN A 364 17.82 -29.61 -18.40
N LYS A 365 17.04 -29.57 -17.31
CA LYS A 365 16.68 -30.77 -16.52
C LYS A 365 15.77 -31.74 -17.30
N LEU A 366 14.78 -31.23 -18.03
CA LEU A 366 13.86 -32.02 -18.87
C LEU A 366 14.56 -32.49 -20.15
N LYS A 367 15.45 -31.70 -20.74
CA LYS A 367 16.31 -32.10 -21.86
C LYS A 367 17.15 -33.31 -21.46
N LYS A 368 17.79 -33.32 -20.28
CA LYS A 368 18.48 -34.52 -19.76
C LYS A 368 17.60 -35.78 -19.70
N LYS A 369 16.31 -35.66 -19.35
CA LYS A 369 15.37 -36.79 -19.37
C LYS A 369 14.99 -37.22 -20.80
N VAL A 370 14.79 -36.26 -21.70
CA VAL A 370 14.37 -36.49 -23.10
C VAL A 370 15.53 -36.93 -24.01
N THR A 371 16.77 -36.52 -23.75
CA THR A 371 17.97 -36.83 -24.55
C THR A 371 18.62 -38.18 -24.19
N THR A 372 17.98 -39.00 -23.34
CA THR A 372 18.43 -40.39 -23.12
C THR A 372 18.21 -41.27 -24.36
N THR A 373 17.42 -40.81 -25.32
CA THR A 373 17.34 -41.31 -26.70
C THR A 373 18.22 -40.46 -27.61
N ASN A 374 19.25 -41.06 -28.22
CA ASN A 374 20.06 -40.41 -29.26
C ASN A 374 19.18 -40.00 -30.47
N ASP A 375 19.56 -38.91 -31.14
CA ASP A 375 19.06 -38.40 -32.44
C ASP A 375 17.74 -37.61 -32.50
N LEU A 376 17.36 -36.85 -31.46
CA LEU A 376 16.28 -35.83 -31.60
C LEU A 376 16.85 -34.44 -31.89
N ASP A 377 16.30 -33.76 -32.89
CA ASP A 377 16.60 -32.35 -33.16
C ASP A 377 16.09 -31.42 -32.03
N GLU A 378 16.66 -30.22 -31.95
CA GLU A 378 16.36 -29.26 -30.89
C GLU A 378 14.89 -28.79 -30.86
N ALA A 379 14.23 -28.70 -32.02
CA ALA A 379 12.83 -28.29 -32.10
C ALA A 379 11.91 -29.38 -31.55
N THR A 380 12.19 -30.64 -31.86
CA THR A 380 11.48 -31.80 -31.31
C THR A 380 11.65 -31.88 -29.80
N ILE A 381 12.86 -31.68 -29.28
CA ILE A 381 13.12 -31.62 -27.83
C ILE A 381 12.32 -30.48 -27.19
N LYS A 382 12.38 -29.28 -27.76
CA LYS A 382 11.63 -28.11 -27.26
C LYS A 382 10.13 -28.41 -27.19
N ASN A 383 9.53 -28.93 -28.26
CA ASN A 383 8.11 -29.27 -28.27
C ASN A 383 7.75 -30.34 -27.22
N LYS A 384 8.56 -31.38 -27.05
CA LYS A 384 8.33 -32.40 -26.01
C LYS A 384 8.37 -31.80 -24.60
N VAL A 385 9.33 -30.93 -24.33
CA VAL A 385 9.47 -30.23 -23.03
C VAL A 385 8.26 -29.34 -22.77
N GLU A 386 7.87 -28.51 -23.74
CA GLU A 386 6.69 -27.63 -23.63
C GLU A 386 5.40 -28.45 -23.42
N THR A 387 5.24 -29.58 -24.13
CA THR A 387 4.10 -30.49 -23.95
C THR A 387 4.02 -31.03 -22.53
N LEU A 388 5.16 -31.48 -22.00
CA LEU A 388 5.22 -32.06 -20.66
C LEU A 388 4.96 -31.02 -19.58
N ALA A 389 5.57 -29.83 -19.69
CA ALA A 389 5.35 -28.72 -18.76
C ALA A 389 3.88 -28.28 -18.76
N LEU A 390 3.27 -28.11 -19.93
CA LEU A 390 1.85 -27.80 -20.07
C LEU A 390 0.96 -28.88 -19.42
N SER A 391 1.23 -30.16 -19.69
CA SER A 391 0.49 -31.27 -19.09
C SER A 391 0.59 -31.27 -17.56
N ARG A 392 1.78 -30.98 -17.00
CA ARG A 392 1.98 -30.86 -15.55
C ARG A 392 1.25 -29.66 -14.96
N GLY A 393 1.28 -28.51 -15.64
CA GLY A 393 0.51 -27.33 -15.25
C GLY A 393 -0.98 -27.59 -15.17
N ILE A 394 -1.54 -28.25 -16.19
CA ILE A 394 -2.96 -28.65 -16.21
C ILE A 394 -3.29 -29.61 -15.06
N LYS A 395 -2.44 -30.61 -14.81
CA LYS A 395 -2.60 -31.54 -13.68
C LYS A 395 -2.53 -30.82 -12.34
N LEU A 396 -1.59 -29.90 -12.17
CA LEU A 396 -1.49 -29.08 -10.96
C LEU A 396 -2.79 -28.28 -10.74
N ILE A 397 -3.28 -27.60 -11.77
CA ILE A 397 -4.53 -26.84 -11.71
C ILE A 397 -5.70 -27.73 -11.26
N TYR A 398 -5.80 -28.93 -11.85
CA TYR A 398 -6.81 -29.91 -11.47
C TYR A 398 -6.65 -30.36 -10.01
N HIS A 399 -5.47 -30.84 -9.61
CA HIS A 399 -5.26 -31.40 -8.26
C HIS A 399 -5.33 -30.36 -7.15
N ALA A 400 -4.91 -29.12 -7.40
CA ALA A 400 -5.02 -28.01 -6.44
C ALA A 400 -6.46 -27.51 -6.26
N ASN A 401 -7.40 -28.03 -7.06
CA ASN A 401 -8.82 -27.67 -7.00
C ASN A 401 -9.09 -26.17 -7.18
N PHE A 402 -8.30 -25.48 -8.02
CA PHE A 402 -8.59 -24.08 -8.36
C PHE A 402 -9.91 -24.01 -9.13
N ASN A 403 -10.78 -23.06 -8.74
CA ASN A 403 -12.06 -22.81 -9.43
C ASN A 403 -12.07 -21.45 -10.15
N LEU A 404 -11.00 -20.65 -10.02
CA LEU A 404 -10.73 -19.47 -10.83
C LEU A 404 -9.25 -19.46 -11.26
N LEU A 405 -9.01 -19.21 -12.55
CA LEU A 405 -7.66 -19.05 -13.12
C LEU A 405 -7.54 -17.64 -13.70
N TRP A 406 -6.60 -16.87 -13.16
CA TRP A 406 -6.19 -15.59 -13.71
C TRP A 406 -4.88 -15.78 -14.48
N PHE A 407 -4.96 -15.80 -15.81
CA PHE A 407 -3.80 -15.93 -16.67
C PHE A 407 -3.20 -14.56 -17.02
N GLU A 408 -1.92 -14.37 -16.73
CA GLU A 408 -1.10 -13.24 -17.19
C GLU A 408 -0.70 -13.44 -18.65
N PHE A 409 -1.65 -13.41 -19.59
CA PHE A 409 -1.34 -13.57 -21.01
C PHE A 409 -0.59 -12.37 -21.62
N VAL A 410 -0.65 -11.20 -20.99
CA VAL A 410 -0.02 -9.95 -21.46
C VAL A 410 -0.39 -9.63 -22.93
N PRO A 411 -1.68 -9.74 -23.32
CA PRO A 411 -2.09 -9.63 -24.71
C PRO A 411 -1.72 -8.28 -25.35
N GLU A 412 -1.59 -7.23 -24.55
CA GLU A 412 -1.17 -5.91 -25.02
C GLU A 412 0.23 -5.91 -25.66
N TRP A 413 1.12 -6.85 -25.33
CA TRP A 413 2.42 -6.93 -26.00
C TRP A 413 2.32 -7.46 -27.44
N TYR A 414 1.26 -8.19 -27.76
CA TYR A 414 1.13 -8.95 -29.00
C TYR A 414 0.03 -8.39 -29.92
N LEU A 415 -1.07 -7.92 -29.33
CA LEU A 415 -2.28 -7.50 -30.02
C LEU A 415 -2.42 -5.97 -30.09
N SER A 416 -1.71 -5.21 -29.23
CA SER A 416 -1.72 -3.75 -29.36
C SER A 416 -1.09 -3.31 -30.69
N PRO A 417 -1.62 -2.26 -31.34
CA PRO A 417 -0.91 -1.54 -32.40
C PRO A 417 0.49 -1.07 -32.01
N HIS A 418 0.73 -0.90 -30.70
CA HIS A 418 1.99 -0.47 -30.10
C HIS A 418 2.70 -1.61 -29.35
N GLY A 419 2.27 -2.85 -29.57
CA GLY A 419 2.77 -4.03 -28.85
C GLY A 419 4.26 -4.28 -29.06
N LEU A 420 4.97 -4.51 -27.95
CA LEU A 420 6.41 -4.78 -27.93
C LEU A 420 6.84 -6.03 -28.72
N ARG A 421 5.91 -6.95 -28.96
CA ARG A 421 6.15 -8.29 -29.53
C ARG A 421 5.12 -8.65 -30.60
N LYS A 422 4.58 -7.66 -31.32
CA LYS A 422 3.60 -7.87 -32.41
C LYS A 422 4.07 -8.87 -33.48
N GLU A 423 5.37 -8.94 -33.75
CA GLU A 423 5.96 -9.90 -34.71
C GLU A 423 5.87 -11.36 -34.23
N GLN A 424 5.61 -11.58 -32.94
CA GLN A 424 5.43 -12.91 -32.33
C GLN A 424 3.95 -13.27 -32.15
N ARG A 425 3.03 -12.53 -32.80
CA ARG A 425 1.57 -12.73 -32.67
C ARG A 425 1.13 -14.15 -33.01
N GLU A 426 1.64 -14.74 -34.08
CA GLU A 426 1.25 -16.10 -34.48
C GLU A 426 1.68 -17.15 -33.45
N GLU A 427 2.93 -17.09 -32.97
CA GLU A 427 3.44 -17.98 -31.92
C GLU A 427 2.63 -17.84 -30.62
N TYR A 428 2.29 -16.60 -30.26
CA TYR A 428 1.41 -16.29 -29.14
C TYR A 428 0.03 -16.93 -29.27
N VAL A 429 -0.62 -16.76 -30.43
CA VAL A 429 -1.95 -17.33 -30.71
C VAL A 429 -1.93 -18.86 -30.65
N GLN A 430 -0.92 -19.50 -31.24
CA GLN A 430 -0.77 -20.95 -31.21
C GLN A 430 -0.61 -21.48 -29.79
N ARG A 431 0.21 -20.83 -28.95
CA ARG A 431 0.43 -21.24 -27.55
C ARG A 431 -0.85 -21.19 -26.72
N ILE A 432 -1.58 -20.07 -26.76
CA ILE A 432 -2.81 -19.92 -25.97
C ILE A 432 -3.88 -20.91 -26.46
N THR A 433 -4.03 -21.06 -27.79
CA THR A 433 -4.98 -22.01 -28.37
C THR A 433 -4.68 -23.44 -27.93
N ARG A 434 -3.40 -23.82 -27.93
CA ARG A 434 -2.93 -25.14 -27.47
C ARG A 434 -3.23 -25.33 -25.97
N LEU A 435 -2.92 -24.36 -25.13
CA LEU A 435 -3.23 -24.38 -23.70
C LEU A 435 -4.73 -24.57 -23.47
N GLY A 436 -5.58 -23.74 -24.08
CA GLY A 436 -7.02 -23.80 -23.91
C GLY A 436 -7.61 -25.14 -24.35
N THR A 437 -7.19 -25.64 -25.51
CA THR A 437 -7.65 -26.93 -26.04
C THR A 437 -7.28 -28.09 -25.11
N GLN A 438 -6.02 -28.14 -24.64
CA GLN A 438 -5.56 -29.21 -23.75
C GLN A 438 -6.23 -29.14 -22.38
N LEU A 439 -6.38 -27.93 -21.84
CA LEU A 439 -7.03 -27.70 -20.55
C LEU A 439 -8.50 -28.17 -20.60
N ARG A 440 -9.26 -27.76 -21.61
CA ARG A 440 -10.65 -28.19 -21.82
C ARG A 440 -10.76 -29.71 -21.96
N SER A 441 -9.93 -30.31 -22.83
CA SER A 441 -9.95 -31.75 -23.08
C SER A 441 -9.65 -32.54 -21.80
N PHE A 442 -8.68 -32.08 -21.00
CA PHE A 442 -8.32 -32.72 -19.75
C PHE A 442 -9.47 -32.68 -18.74
N PHE A 443 -10.09 -31.51 -18.51
CA PHE A 443 -11.20 -31.38 -17.56
C PHE A 443 -12.45 -32.17 -18.00
N ALA A 444 -12.77 -32.16 -19.30
CA ALA A 444 -13.86 -32.96 -19.87
C ALA A 444 -13.63 -34.46 -19.67
N ALA A 445 -12.42 -34.96 -19.93
CA ALA A 445 -12.07 -36.38 -19.74
C ALA A 445 -12.18 -36.85 -18.28
N HIS A 446 -12.15 -35.93 -17.31
CA HIS A 446 -12.29 -36.22 -15.88
C HIS A 446 -13.67 -35.83 -15.33
N ASN A 447 -14.65 -35.52 -16.19
CA ASN A 447 -16.01 -35.11 -15.80
C ASN A 447 -16.05 -33.99 -14.76
N ARG A 448 -15.13 -33.03 -14.84
CA ARG A 448 -15.07 -31.89 -13.91
C ARG A 448 -15.29 -30.59 -14.69
N PRO A 449 -16.09 -29.64 -14.14
CA PRO A 449 -16.25 -28.33 -14.78
C PRO A 449 -14.90 -27.61 -14.88
N LEU A 450 -14.72 -26.90 -15.99
CA LEU A 450 -13.58 -26.02 -16.14
C LEU A 450 -13.64 -24.89 -15.11
N PRO A 451 -12.52 -24.50 -14.48
CA PRO A 451 -12.45 -23.31 -13.65
C PRO A 451 -12.85 -22.06 -14.44
N LYS A 452 -13.31 -21.02 -13.73
CA LYS A 452 -13.57 -19.71 -14.33
C LYS A 452 -12.28 -19.12 -14.89
N ILE A 453 -12.28 -18.73 -16.16
CA ILE A 453 -11.07 -18.25 -16.83
C ILE A 453 -11.10 -16.73 -16.96
N PHE A 454 -10.10 -16.08 -16.37
CA PHE A 454 -9.83 -14.67 -16.51
C PHE A 454 -8.50 -14.46 -17.22
N PHE A 455 -8.44 -13.49 -18.13
CA PHE A 455 -7.16 -13.00 -18.64
C PHE A 455 -6.79 -11.66 -18.01
N GLY A 456 -5.50 -11.47 -17.75
CA GLY A 456 -4.93 -10.24 -17.24
C GLY A 456 -4.59 -9.25 -18.36
N LEU A 457 -4.81 -7.96 -18.07
CA LEU A 457 -4.36 -6.82 -18.86
C LEU A 457 -3.40 -5.99 -18.00
N ASN A 458 -2.14 -5.84 -18.42
CA ASN A 458 -1.24 -4.87 -17.80
C ASN A 458 -1.40 -3.52 -18.49
N LEU A 459 -2.14 -2.62 -17.84
CA LEU A 459 -2.67 -1.41 -18.46
C LEU A 459 -1.60 -0.53 -19.11
N THR A 460 -0.37 -0.53 -18.62
CA THR A 460 0.62 0.47 -19.04
C THR A 460 1.92 -0.11 -19.59
N SER A 461 1.99 -1.41 -19.82
CA SER A 461 3.25 -2.10 -20.11
C SER A 461 3.94 -1.62 -21.40
N ASN A 462 3.18 -1.24 -22.44
CA ASN A 462 3.72 -0.71 -23.71
C ASN A 462 4.30 0.71 -23.60
N PHE A 463 3.92 1.51 -22.58
CA PHE A 463 4.48 2.86 -22.38
C PHE A 463 5.93 2.86 -21.88
N ARG A 464 6.54 1.68 -21.71
CA ARG A 464 7.98 1.57 -21.53
C ARG A 464 8.75 2.10 -22.75
N THR A 465 8.24 1.84 -23.95
CA THR A 465 8.88 2.22 -25.23
C THR A 465 8.05 3.24 -26.00
N TYR A 466 6.72 3.20 -25.85
CA TYR A 466 5.83 4.13 -26.52
C TYR A 466 5.65 5.41 -25.70
N PRO A 467 5.76 6.62 -26.31
CA PRO A 467 5.59 7.87 -25.59
C PRO A 467 4.15 8.08 -25.16
N VAL A 468 3.94 8.52 -23.92
CA VAL A 468 2.62 8.94 -23.45
C VAL A 468 2.24 10.28 -24.07
N ARG A 469 1.12 10.32 -24.81
CA ARG A 469 0.63 11.52 -25.50
C ARG A 469 0.18 12.61 -24.53
N ASN A 470 -0.60 12.23 -23.52
CA ASN A 470 -1.16 13.14 -22.51
C ASN A 470 -0.70 12.66 -21.12
N PRO A 471 0.51 13.00 -20.67
CA PRO A 471 1.02 12.55 -19.38
C PRO A 471 0.32 13.26 -18.23
N VAL A 472 0.24 12.59 -17.07
CA VAL A 472 -0.24 13.26 -15.84
C VAL A 472 0.74 14.32 -15.36
N GLN A 473 0.20 15.35 -14.72
CA GLN A 473 0.96 16.38 -14.02
C GLN A 473 0.52 16.47 -12.57
N ASP A 474 1.46 16.53 -11.63
CA ASP A 474 1.12 16.67 -10.20
C ASP A 474 0.82 18.12 -9.81
N LEU A 475 0.39 18.30 -8.55
CA LEU A 475 0.17 19.58 -7.88
C LEU A 475 1.37 20.54 -7.96
N TYR A 476 2.59 20.02 -8.11
CA TYR A 476 3.82 20.81 -8.18
C TYR A 476 4.24 21.16 -9.62
N GLY A 477 3.49 20.69 -10.62
CA GLY A 477 3.81 20.87 -12.04
C GLY A 477 4.82 19.87 -12.59
N ASN A 478 5.19 18.83 -11.84
CA ASN A 478 6.03 17.75 -12.35
C ASN A 478 5.23 16.94 -13.37
N THR A 479 5.86 16.63 -14.51
CA THR A 479 5.25 15.81 -15.56
C THR A 479 5.75 14.37 -15.47
N TYR A 480 4.83 13.42 -15.47
CA TYR A 480 5.13 11.99 -15.39
C TYR A 480 5.02 11.41 -16.81
N SER A 481 6.08 11.57 -17.59
CA SER A 481 6.11 11.28 -19.03
C SER A 481 5.82 9.83 -19.42
N LYS A 482 5.76 8.91 -18.47
CA LYS A 482 5.43 7.49 -18.66
C LYS A 482 4.06 7.09 -18.08
N ILE A 483 3.35 8.01 -17.43
CA ILE A 483 2.05 7.73 -16.81
C ILE A 483 0.96 8.45 -17.60
N PRO A 484 0.08 7.74 -18.33
CA PRO A 484 -0.98 8.36 -19.11
C PRO A 484 -2.02 9.03 -18.22
N CYS A 485 -2.60 10.14 -18.69
CA CYS A 485 -3.80 10.70 -18.10
C CYS A 485 -4.92 9.65 -18.14
N PRO A 486 -5.59 9.36 -17.02
CA PRO A 486 -6.62 8.32 -16.98
C PRO A 486 -7.83 8.67 -17.84
N PHE A 487 -7.97 9.90 -18.32
CA PHE A 487 -9.06 10.30 -19.20
C PHE A 487 -8.72 10.23 -20.69
N ASP A 488 -7.52 9.77 -21.06
CA ASP A 488 -7.09 9.65 -22.46
C ASP A 488 -7.71 8.42 -23.14
N MET A 489 -8.94 8.58 -23.61
CA MET A 489 -9.64 7.48 -24.29
C MET A 489 -8.98 7.13 -25.63
N SER A 490 -8.43 8.10 -26.36
CA SER A 490 -7.97 7.88 -27.74
C SER A 490 -6.56 7.29 -27.85
N HIS A 491 -5.65 7.60 -26.92
CA HIS A 491 -4.27 7.11 -26.96
C HIS A 491 -3.91 6.16 -25.81
N PHE A 492 -4.80 5.97 -24.84
CA PHE A 492 -4.60 5.00 -23.76
C PHE A 492 -5.70 3.94 -23.78
N TRP A 493 -6.90 4.21 -23.27
CA TRP A 493 -7.90 3.14 -23.05
C TRP A 493 -8.33 2.41 -24.30
N LYS A 494 -8.58 3.12 -25.41
CA LYS A 494 -9.03 2.46 -26.64
C LYS A 494 -7.96 1.55 -27.25
N PRO A 495 -6.74 2.02 -27.58
CA PRO A 495 -5.73 1.16 -28.20
C PRO A 495 -5.12 0.13 -27.24
N GLU A 496 -4.92 0.49 -25.97
CA GLU A 496 -4.17 -0.34 -25.01
C GLU A 496 -5.04 -1.19 -24.09
N VAL A 497 -6.37 -1.08 -24.17
CA VAL A 497 -7.28 -1.89 -23.33
C VAL A 497 -8.45 -2.43 -24.15
N LEU A 498 -9.26 -1.55 -24.74
CA LEU A 498 -10.53 -1.96 -25.36
C LEU A 498 -10.30 -2.73 -26.68
N PHE A 499 -9.40 -2.27 -27.54
CA PHE A 499 -9.09 -2.98 -28.78
C PHE A 499 -8.46 -4.35 -28.51
N ILE A 500 -7.50 -4.42 -27.59
CA ILE A 500 -6.88 -5.70 -27.21
C ILE A 500 -7.91 -6.66 -26.63
N PHE A 501 -8.85 -6.19 -25.80
CA PHE A 501 -9.95 -7.02 -25.32
C PHE A 501 -10.80 -7.56 -26.49
N ASP A 502 -11.21 -6.70 -27.42
CA ASP A 502 -12.03 -7.09 -28.56
C ASP A 502 -11.33 -8.16 -29.41
N GLU A 503 -10.05 -7.93 -29.73
CA GLU A 503 -9.22 -8.85 -30.53
C GLU A 503 -8.95 -10.17 -29.78
N PHE A 504 -8.68 -10.11 -28.48
CA PHE A 504 -8.45 -11.30 -27.66
C PHE A 504 -9.69 -12.20 -27.62
N ILE A 505 -10.88 -11.63 -27.42
CA ILE A 505 -12.14 -12.39 -27.43
C ILE A 505 -12.38 -13.01 -28.81
N GLU A 506 -12.18 -12.25 -29.89
CA GLU A 506 -12.37 -12.74 -31.26
C GLU A 506 -11.48 -13.96 -31.57
N ILE A 507 -10.20 -13.90 -31.16
CA ILE A 507 -9.23 -14.97 -31.45
C ILE A 507 -9.44 -16.20 -30.56
N PHE A 508 -9.68 -16.01 -29.26
CA PHE A 508 -9.50 -17.10 -28.29
C PHE A 508 -10.79 -17.69 -27.70
N GLN A 509 -11.95 -17.05 -27.86
CA GLN A 509 -13.18 -17.48 -27.17
C GLN A 509 -13.58 -18.95 -27.45
N GLU A 510 -13.26 -19.48 -28.63
CA GLU A 510 -13.53 -20.88 -28.99
C GLU A 510 -12.55 -21.84 -28.34
N ALA A 511 -11.28 -21.45 -28.20
CA ALA A 511 -10.24 -22.29 -27.59
C ALA A 511 -10.31 -22.25 -26.05
N LEU A 512 -10.70 -21.11 -25.48
CA LEU A 512 -10.68 -20.82 -24.06
C LEU A 512 -11.95 -20.02 -23.67
N PRO A 513 -12.85 -20.58 -22.85
CA PRO A 513 -14.07 -19.87 -22.47
C PRO A 513 -13.74 -18.75 -21.49
N ILE A 514 -13.66 -17.52 -21.99
CA ILE A 514 -13.33 -16.36 -21.17
C ILE A 514 -14.56 -15.95 -20.33
N ASP A 515 -14.44 -16.07 -19.02
CA ASP A 515 -15.46 -15.67 -18.05
C ASP A 515 -15.26 -14.24 -17.52
N GLY A 516 -14.02 -13.74 -17.54
CA GLY A 516 -13.71 -12.41 -17.02
C GLY A 516 -12.37 -11.83 -17.46
N VAL A 517 -12.10 -10.62 -16.98
CA VAL A 517 -10.86 -9.87 -17.21
C VAL A 517 -10.32 -9.33 -15.90
N PHE A 518 -9.00 -9.42 -15.69
CA PHE A 518 -8.30 -8.79 -14.55
C PHE A 518 -7.51 -7.58 -15.05
N PHE A 519 -7.81 -6.40 -14.51
CA PHE A 519 -6.99 -5.21 -14.73
C PHE A 519 -5.85 -5.16 -13.73
N ASP A 520 -4.61 -5.24 -14.20
CA ASP A 520 -3.43 -4.94 -13.40
C ASP A 520 -3.18 -3.43 -13.43
N PHE A 521 -3.38 -2.79 -12.27
CA PHE A 521 -3.23 -1.36 -12.10
C PHE A 521 -1.81 -0.92 -11.69
N GLU A 522 -0.86 -1.85 -11.56
CA GLU A 522 0.55 -1.51 -11.29
C GLU A 522 1.26 -0.99 -12.55
N MET A 523 1.98 0.13 -12.39
CA MET A 523 2.75 0.76 -13.47
C MET A 523 4.23 0.38 -13.38
N TYR A 524 4.54 -0.91 -13.61
CA TYR A 524 5.89 -1.45 -13.42
C TYR A 524 6.98 -0.81 -14.29
N HIS A 525 6.63 -0.19 -15.43
CA HIS A 525 7.57 0.46 -16.35
C HIS A 525 8.04 1.85 -15.87
N ALA A 526 7.36 2.42 -14.88
CA ALA A 526 7.59 3.79 -14.40
C ALA A 526 7.98 3.88 -12.90
N PRO A 527 8.84 3.01 -12.34
CA PRO A 527 9.07 2.94 -10.90
C PRO A 527 9.70 4.20 -10.29
N GLU A 528 10.35 5.03 -11.12
CA GLU A 528 10.95 6.31 -10.70
C GLU A 528 9.98 7.50 -10.82
N GLN A 529 8.88 7.33 -11.57
CA GLN A 529 7.87 8.37 -11.74
C GLN A 529 6.68 8.07 -10.81
N GLY A 530 6.17 6.85 -10.78
CA GLY A 530 5.10 6.45 -9.86
C GLY A 530 4.56 5.09 -10.25
N GLY A 531 4.43 4.19 -9.27
CA GLY A 531 3.86 2.85 -9.51
C GLY A 531 2.33 2.84 -9.63
N MET A 532 1.66 3.94 -9.27
CA MET A 532 0.21 4.08 -9.21
C MET A 532 -0.20 5.56 -9.28
N TYR A 533 -1.46 5.84 -9.63
CA TYR A 533 -2.05 7.18 -9.50
C TYR A 533 -2.20 7.60 -8.02
N SER A 534 -2.00 8.87 -7.72
CA SER A 534 -2.13 9.43 -6.37
C SER A 534 -3.09 10.62 -6.34
N ASP A 535 -3.52 11.01 -5.14
CA ASP A 535 -4.34 12.22 -4.96
C ASP A 535 -3.56 13.52 -5.17
N LEU A 536 -2.24 13.46 -5.42
CA LEU A 536 -1.44 14.61 -5.87
C LEU A 536 -1.46 14.80 -7.40
N MET A 537 -1.95 13.81 -8.13
CA MET A 537 -2.21 13.85 -9.58
C MET A 537 -3.71 14.05 -9.77
N ASP A 538 -4.25 14.54 -10.87
CA ASP A 538 -3.65 15.00 -12.13
C ASP A 538 -4.17 16.43 -12.41
N PHE A 539 -3.27 17.34 -12.77
CA PHE A 539 -3.57 18.74 -13.15
C PHE A 539 -3.24 19.02 -14.62
N SER A 540 -3.04 17.97 -15.44
CA SER A 540 -2.84 18.04 -16.88
C SER A 540 -4.00 18.74 -17.59
N ASP A 541 -3.78 19.16 -18.84
CA ASP A 541 -4.82 19.79 -19.67
C ASP A 541 -6.07 18.93 -19.81
N MET A 542 -5.90 17.61 -19.87
CA MET A 542 -7.00 16.68 -20.06
C MET A 542 -7.83 16.51 -18.78
N ALA A 543 -7.19 16.36 -17.62
CA ALA A 543 -7.88 16.36 -16.34
C ALA A 543 -8.59 17.69 -16.08
N TRP A 544 -7.93 18.82 -16.38
CA TRP A 544 -8.49 20.15 -16.22
C TRP A 544 -9.72 20.39 -17.11
N ARG A 545 -9.65 20.02 -18.41
CA ARG A 545 -10.81 20.09 -19.32
C ARG A 545 -11.95 19.20 -18.85
N THR A 546 -11.64 18.02 -18.30
CA THR A 546 -12.63 17.11 -17.72
C THR A 546 -13.35 17.79 -16.56
N TYR A 547 -12.61 18.38 -15.63
CA TYR A 547 -13.18 19.18 -14.54
C TYR A 547 -14.07 20.32 -15.05
N CYS A 548 -13.56 21.17 -15.95
CA CYS A 548 -14.31 22.31 -16.48
C CYS A 548 -15.59 21.87 -17.19
N THR A 549 -15.56 20.75 -17.91
CA THR A 549 -16.74 20.19 -18.59
C THR A 549 -17.78 19.70 -17.59
N GLN A 550 -17.37 18.97 -16.55
CA GLN A 550 -18.26 18.50 -15.48
C GLN A 550 -18.91 19.67 -14.75
N CYS A 551 -18.15 20.75 -14.52
CA CYS A 551 -18.61 21.90 -13.76
C CYS A 551 -19.28 22.98 -14.62
N LYS A 552 -19.27 22.84 -15.95
CA LYS A 552 -19.72 23.85 -16.92
C LYS A 552 -19.03 25.22 -16.74
N ASP A 553 -17.78 25.23 -16.32
CA ASP A 553 -17.00 26.45 -16.09
C ASP A 553 -16.14 26.79 -17.33
N THR A 554 -16.67 27.65 -18.18
CA THR A 554 -15.98 28.09 -19.41
C THR A 554 -14.84 29.07 -19.15
N HIS A 555 -14.83 29.76 -18.01
CA HIS A 555 -13.77 30.70 -17.66
C HIS A 555 -12.52 29.93 -17.22
N ALA A 556 -12.69 28.90 -16.39
CA ALA A 556 -11.63 28.00 -15.95
C ALA A 556 -10.87 27.36 -17.14
N LEU A 557 -11.53 27.11 -18.28
CA LEU A 557 -10.88 26.56 -19.49
C LEU A 557 -9.72 27.41 -20.02
N GLN A 558 -9.67 28.70 -19.70
CA GLN A 558 -8.60 29.59 -20.16
C GLN A 558 -7.28 29.43 -19.39
N LEU A 559 -7.29 28.69 -18.27
CA LEU A 559 -6.08 28.45 -17.45
C LEU A 559 -5.18 27.39 -18.10
N LYS A 560 -3.97 27.82 -18.51
CA LYS A 560 -3.06 27.02 -19.36
C LYS A 560 -2.06 26.22 -18.56
N THR A 561 -1.64 26.72 -17.40
CA THR A 561 -0.56 26.09 -16.61
C THR A 561 -1.10 25.46 -15.33
N VAL A 562 -0.40 24.43 -14.82
CA VAL A 562 -0.71 23.84 -13.50
C VAL A 562 -0.72 24.92 -12.41
N LYS A 563 0.24 25.85 -12.44
CA LYS A 563 0.31 26.94 -11.45
C LYS A 563 -0.94 27.81 -11.45
N GLU A 564 -1.43 28.22 -12.62
CA GLU A 564 -2.66 29.01 -12.76
C GLU A 564 -3.88 28.24 -12.24
N ARG A 565 -4.01 26.96 -12.60
CA ARG A 565 -5.10 26.07 -12.15
C ARG A 565 -5.10 25.93 -10.63
N VAL A 566 -3.94 25.61 -10.05
CA VAL A 566 -3.78 25.45 -8.60
C VAL A 566 -4.05 26.76 -7.87
N THR A 567 -3.57 27.90 -8.38
CA THR A 567 -3.83 29.22 -7.79
C THR A 567 -5.32 29.57 -7.83
N HIS A 568 -5.99 29.25 -8.93
CA HIS A 568 -7.44 29.42 -9.06
C HIS A 568 -8.19 28.53 -8.06
N LEU A 569 -7.90 27.23 -8.02
CA LEU A 569 -8.53 26.30 -7.08
C LEU A 569 -8.31 26.74 -5.62
N GLN A 570 -7.10 27.19 -5.28
CA GLN A 570 -6.79 27.69 -3.95
C GLN A 570 -7.60 28.95 -3.61
N LYS A 571 -7.60 29.94 -4.51
CA LYS A 571 -8.27 31.23 -4.29
C LYS A 571 -9.78 31.06 -4.13
N GLU A 572 -10.38 30.21 -4.95
CA GLU A 572 -11.82 29.97 -4.97
C GLU A 572 -12.26 28.82 -4.03
N LYS A 573 -11.31 28.17 -3.32
CA LYS A 573 -11.53 27.04 -2.41
C LYS A 573 -12.25 25.84 -3.06
N LEU A 574 -11.74 25.42 -4.21
CA LEU A 574 -12.36 24.42 -5.08
C LEU A 574 -11.63 23.08 -5.15
N PHE A 575 -10.60 22.80 -4.33
CA PHE A 575 -9.86 21.52 -4.47
C PHE A 575 -10.74 20.31 -4.19
N ARG A 576 -11.57 20.34 -3.14
CA ARG A 576 -12.50 19.23 -2.86
C ARG A 576 -13.47 19.00 -4.01
N HIS A 577 -13.97 20.09 -4.60
CA HIS A 577 -14.86 20.04 -5.76
C HIS A 577 -14.16 19.45 -6.98
N TYR A 578 -12.91 19.87 -7.23
CA TYR A 578 -12.06 19.35 -8.30
C TYR A 578 -11.92 17.83 -8.25
N PHE A 579 -11.46 17.28 -7.13
CA PHE A 579 -11.26 15.83 -7.02
C PHE A 579 -12.57 15.03 -7.00
N THR A 580 -13.66 15.62 -6.48
CA THR A 580 -14.99 14.99 -6.57
C THR A 580 -15.43 14.85 -8.02
N ALA A 581 -15.25 15.88 -8.85
CA ALA A 581 -15.57 15.84 -10.27
C ALA A 581 -14.68 14.83 -11.04
N LEU A 582 -13.38 14.75 -10.71
CA LEU A 582 -12.49 13.76 -11.32
C LEU A 582 -12.86 12.32 -10.92
N GLU A 583 -13.21 12.07 -9.66
CA GLU A 583 -13.69 10.76 -9.18
C GLU A 583 -14.97 10.34 -9.92
N GLN A 584 -15.93 11.25 -10.09
CA GLN A 584 -17.15 11.00 -10.85
C GLN A 584 -16.87 10.71 -12.33
N ALA A 585 -15.96 11.46 -12.96
CA ALA A 585 -15.54 11.20 -14.33
C ALA A 585 -14.85 9.82 -14.46
N SER A 586 -14.03 9.43 -13.48
CA SER A 586 -13.39 8.11 -13.44
C SER A 586 -14.42 6.99 -13.27
N ARG A 587 -15.48 7.22 -12.49
CA ARG A 587 -16.62 6.30 -12.39
C ARG A 587 -17.37 6.13 -13.71
N ALA A 588 -17.62 7.23 -14.42
CA ALA A 588 -18.23 7.18 -15.74
C ALA A 588 -17.35 6.41 -16.75
N LEU A 589 -16.03 6.59 -16.68
CA LEU A 589 -15.06 5.83 -17.46
C LEU A 589 -15.12 4.33 -17.16
N GLY A 590 -15.14 3.91 -15.89
CA GLY A 590 -15.25 2.50 -15.50
C GLY A 590 -16.54 1.86 -16.02
N ASN A 591 -17.66 2.57 -15.91
CA ASN A 591 -18.93 2.14 -16.49
C ASN A 591 -18.86 2.00 -18.02
N LYS A 592 -18.21 2.94 -18.71
CA LYS A 592 -18.04 2.91 -20.17
C LYS A 592 -17.21 1.71 -20.61
N ILE A 593 -16.11 1.40 -19.91
CA ILE A 593 -15.28 0.21 -20.18
C ILE A 593 -16.09 -1.06 -19.97
N LYS A 594 -16.80 -1.16 -18.84
CA LYS A 594 -17.68 -2.30 -18.53
C LYS A 594 -18.74 -2.52 -19.62
N GLN A 595 -19.42 -1.45 -20.04
CA GLN A 595 -20.43 -1.51 -21.09
C GLN A 595 -19.84 -1.96 -22.43
N HIS A 596 -18.71 -1.37 -22.86
CA HIS A 596 -18.00 -1.77 -24.09
C HIS A 596 -17.70 -3.26 -24.08
N MET A 597 -17.01 -3.75 -23.05
CA MET A 597 -16.59 -5.16 -22.99
C MET A 597 -17.80 -6.11 -22.96
N ARG A 598 -18.90 -5.70 -22.30
CA ARG A 598 -20.13 -6.50 -22.26
C ARG A 598 -20.91 -6.54 -23.57
N THR A 599 -20.67 -5.61 -24.49
CA THR A 599 -21.24 -5.75 -25.86
C THR A 599 -20.70 -6.99 -26.57
N LYS A 600 -19.45 -7.38 -26.28
CA LYS A 600 -18.84 -8.61 -26.80
C LYS A 600 -19.16 -9.83 -25.94
N LYS A 601 -19.21 -9.65 -24.62
CA LYS A 601 -19.46 -10.74 -23.66
C LYS A 601 -20.43 -10.30 -22.55
N PRO A 602 -21.76 -10.53 -22.69
CA PRO A 602 -22.76 -9.99 -21.77
C PRO A 602 -22.56 -10.34 -20.28
N ASN A 603 -22.09 -11.56 -20.02
CA ASN A 603 -21.86 -12.09 -18.67
C ASN A 603 -20.39 -11.98 -18.24
N LEU A 604 -19.63 -11.02 -18.77
CA LEU A 604 -18.24 -10.83 -18.36
C LEU A 604 -18.16 -10.35 -16.91
N MET A 605 -17.32 -11.03 -16.13
CA MET A 605 -16.91 -10.61 -14.78
C MET A 605 -15.67 -9.73 -14.83
N PHE A 606 -15.54 -8.84 -13.84
CA PHE A 606 -14.41 -7.94 -13.73
C PHE A 606 -13.61 -8.25 -12.48
N GLY A 607 -12.30 -8.35 -12.66
CA GLY A 607 -11.30 -8.40 -11.62
C GLY A 607 -10.35 -7.23 -11.72
N ALA A 608 -9.70 -6.91 -10.61
CA ALA A 608 -8.63 -5.93 -10.55
C ALA A 608 -7.55 -6.44 -9.62
N TYR A 609 -6.31 -6.12 -9.96
CA TYR A 609 -5.17 -6.28 -9.08
C TYR A 609 -4.57 -4.92 -8.79
N ALA A 610 -4.35 -4.66 -7.50
CA ALA A 610 -3.68 -3.47 -7.01
C ALA A 610 -2.93 -3.83 -5.72
N PRO A 611 -1.76 -3.22 -5.43
CA PRO A 611 -1.02 -3.52 -4.21
C PRO A 611 -1.79 -3.23 -2.91
N THR A 612 -2.73 -2.27 -2.98
CA THR A 612 -3.46 -1.73 -1.83
C THR A 612 -4.94 -1.55 -2.19
N LEU A 613 -5.78 -1.29 -1.18
CA LEU A 613 -7.18 -0.94 -1.41
C LEU A 613 -7.27 0.42 -2.15
N PRO A 614 -8.35 0.67 -2.92
CA PRO A 614 -8.49 1.90 -3.70
C PRO A 614 -8.51 3.13 -2.80
N TYR A 615 -7.42 3.91 -2.81
CA TYR A 615 -7.28 5.07 -1.95
C TYR A 615 -7.36 6.41 -2.69
N SER A 616 -6.98 6.49 -3.96
CA SER A 616 -7.00 7.76 -4.71
C SER A 616 -8.30 7.98 -5.48
N TRP A 617 -8.63 9.23 -5.82
CA TRP A 617 -9.84 9.59 -6.58
C TRP A 617 -10.01 8.75 -7.86
N PHE A 618 -8.91 8.42 -8.54
CA PHE A 618 -8.97 7.63 -9.77
C PHE A 618 -9.40 6.20 -9.46
N TYR A 619 -8.73 5.53 -8.52
CA TYR A 619 -9.02 4.14 -8.18
C TYR A 619 -10.40 3.98 -7.53
N ARG A 620 -10.80 4.93 -6.68
CA ARG A 620 -12.17 4.95 -6.13
C ARG A 620 -13.21 5.03 -7.24
N GLY A 621 -13.05 5.99 -8.16
CA GLY A 621 -13.97 6.18 -9.27
C GLY A 621 -14.03 4.97 -10.20
N ILE A 622 -12.89 4.51 -10.73
CA ILE A 622 -12.85 3.45 -11.74
C ILE A 622 -13.42 2.14 -11.18
N MET A 623 -13.07 1.76 -9.94
CA MET A 623 -13.58 0.55 -9.31
C MET A 623 -15.08 0.66 -8.96
N ALA A 624 -15.57 1.84 -8.59
CA ALA A 624 -17.00 2.10 -8.43
C ALA A 624 -17.77 2.06 -9.76
N GLY A 625 -17.11 2.33 -10.89
CA GLY A 625 -17.68 2.16 -12.24
C GLY A 625 -17.68 0.71 -12.70
N LEU A 626 -16.67 -0.07 -12.31
CA LEU A 626 -16.58 -1.49 -12.65
C LEU A 626 -17.46 -2.39 -11.78
N SER A 627 -17.87 -1.95 -10.59
CA SER A 627 -18.63 -2.74 -9.63
C SER A 627 -20.08 -2.27 -9.43
N SER A 628 -20.90 -3.15 -8.84
CA SER A 628 -22.22 -2.85 -8.28
C SER A 628 -22.54 -3.86 -7.16
N PRO A 629 -23.57 -3.64 -6.31
CA PRO A 629 -23.96 -4.62 -5.29
C PRO A 629 -24.25 -6.01 -5.86
N SER A 630 -24.86 -6.08 -7.05
CA SER A 630 -25.18 -7.34 -7.73
C SER A 630 -24.02 -7.93 -8.51
N GLU A 631 -23.02 -7.12 -8.85
CA GLU A 631 -21.88 -7.51 -9.67
C GLU A 631 -20.60 -6.96 -9.04
N PRO A 632 -20.13 -7.60 -7.95
CA PRO A 632 -18.95 -7.13 -7.26
C PRO A 632 -17.70 -7.33 -8.13
N LEU A 633 -16.75 -6.41 -7.99
CA LEU A 633 -15.41 -6.52 -8.58
C LEU A 633 -14.58 -7.52 -7.75
N LEU A 634 -13.90 -8.47 -8.41
CA LEU A 634 -12.93 -9.32 -7.72
C LEU A 634 -11.63 -8.51 -7.54
N LEU A 635 -11.34 -8.06 -6.32
CA LEU A 635 -10.15 -7.26 -6.05
C LEU A 635 -9.08 -8.11 -5.34
N ALA A 636 -7.97 -8.37 -6.04
CA ALA A 636 -6.78 -8.99 -5.49
C ALA A 636 -5.83 -7.89 -4.97
N THR A 637 -5.45 -7.95 -3.69
CA THR A 637 -4.46 -7.03 -3.09
C THR A 637 -3.54 -7.74 -2.11
N PHE A 638 -2.58 -6.99 -1.55
CA PHE A 638 -1.80 -7.42 -0.39
C PHE A 638 -2.39 -6.97 0.96
N ASN A 639 -3.56 -6.32 0.96
CA ASN A 639 -4.20 -5.88 2.20
C ASN A 639 -4.75 -7.09 2.98
N THR A 640 -4.46 -7.14 4.28
CA THR A 640 -4.81 -8.21 5.22
C THR A 640 -5.90 -7.79 6.21
N ASP A 641 -6.57 -6.65 5.99
CA ASP A 641 -7.62 -6.09 6.85
C ASP A 641 -8.83 -5.52 6.10
N TYR A 642 -9.20 -6.15 4.99
CA TYR A 642 -10.30 -5.68 4.14
C TYR A 642 -11.61 -5.45 4.90
N ALA A 643 -11.97 -6.35 5.81
CA ALA A 643 -13.24 -6.29 6.55
C ALA A 643 -13.41 -4.95 7.28
N SER A 644 -12.32 -4.39 7.84
CA SER A 644 -12.40 -3.12 8.58
C SER A 644 -12.66 -1.91 7.68
N HIS A 645 -12.46 -2.05 6.37
CA HIS A 645 -12.62 -1.01 5.34
C HIS A 645 -13.90 -1.11 4.52
N HIS A 646 -14.67 -2.19 4.67
CA HIS A 646 -15.83 -2.46 3.82
C HIS A 646 -16.90 -1.36 3.85
N GLN A 647 -17.18 -0.79 5.03
CA GLN A 647 -18.18 0.29 5.15
C GLN A 647 -17.79 1.53 4.36
N TRP A 648 -16.51 1.91 4.43
CA TRP A 648 -15.99 3.04 3.68
C TRP A 648 -16.04 2.76 2.18
N LEU A 649 -15.61 1.58 1.74
CA LEU A 649 -15.69 1.17 0.33
C LEU A 649 -17.15 1.22 -0.19
N THR A 650 -18.10 0.71 0.59
CA THR A 650 -19.53 0.74 0.24
C THR A 650 -20.06 2.18 0.15
N LYS A 651 -19.64 3.07 1.07
CA LYS A 651 -20.00 4.50 1.03
C LYS A 651 -19.49 5.19 -0.24
N HIS A 652 -18.36 4.73 -0.78
CA HIS A 652 -17.81 5.18 -2.06
C HIS A 652 -18.35 4.39 -3.27
N HIS A 653 -19.39 3.56 -3.09
CA HIS A 653 -19.99 2.71 -4.12
C HIS A 653 -19.01 1.71 -4.75
N ILE A 654 -18.03 1.25 -3.97
CA ILE A 654 -17.06 0.24 -4.38
C ILE A 654 -17.51 -1.08 -3.75
N HIS A 655 -17.99 -2.00 -4.59
CA HIS A 655 -18.52 -3.29 -4.16
C HIS A 655 -17.56 -4.40 -4.58
N LEU A 656 -16.96 -5.10 -3.62
CA LEU A 656 -15.86 -6.02 -3.86
C LEU A 656 -16.16 -7.42 -3.35
N LEU A 657 -15.56 -8.42 -4.02
CA LEU A 657 -15.08 -9.66 -3.41
C LEU A 657 -13.57 -9.50 -3.28
N HIS A 658 -13.03 -9.56 -2.07
CA HIS A 658 -11.63 -9.25 -1.79
C HIS A 658 -10.79 -10.52 -1.61
N GLY A 659 -9.66 -10.56 -2.32
CA GLY A 659 -8.67 -11.61 -2.26
C GLY A 659 -7.36 -11.12 -1.65
N SER A 660 -6.87 -11.82 -0.64
CA SER A 660 -5.52 -11.62 -0.10
C SER A 660 -4.50 -12.51 -0.79
N ALA A 661 -3.28 -11.99 -0.97
CA ALA A 661 -2.21 -12.70 -1.66
C ALA A 661 -1.60 -13.80 -0.82
N VAL A 662 -1.50 -15.00 -1.39
CA VAL A 662 -0.67 -16.09 -0.87
C VAL A 662 0.54 -16.24 -1.77
N MET A 663 1.66 -15.70 -1.30
CA MET A 663 2.93 -15.75 -2.01
C MET A 663 3.62 -17.06 -1.71
N LEU A 664 3.39 -18.06 -2.56
CA LEU A 664 3.91 -19.43 -2.39
C LEU A 664 5.44 -19.45 -2.15
N SER A 665 6.17 -18.54 -2.82
CA SER A 665 7.56 -18.13 -2.52
C SER A 665 8.01 -17.91 -1.10
N LYS A 666 7.08 -17.70 -0.18
CA LYS A 666 7.38 -17.35 1.20
C LYS A 666 6.99 -18.46 2.17
N LEU A 667 6.28 -19.49 1.71
CA LEU A 667 5.91 -20.64 2.53
C LEU A 667 7.08 -21.62 2.53
N LYS A 668 7.66 -21.85 3.71
CA LYS A 668 8.85 -22.68 3.89
C LYS A 668 8.57 -24.08 4.42
N LYS A 669 7.54 -24.17 5.26
CA LYS A 669 7.19 -25.37 6.01
C LYS A 669 5.74 -25.70 5.74
N ARG A 670 5.35 -26.95 5.99
CA ARG A 670 3.95 -27.36 5.92
C ARG A 670 3.04 -26.49 6.80
N ASP A 671 3.51 -26.13 8.00
CA ASP A 671 2.73 -25.31 8.93
C ASP A 671 2.49 -23.88 8.42
N ASP A 672 3.32 -23.37 7.51
CA ASP A 672 3.11 -22.04 6.93
C ASP A 672 1.82 -21.96 6.12
N PHE A 673 1.32 -23.09 5.60
CA PHE A 673 0.03 -23.16 4.88
C PHE A 673 -1.17 -22.91 5.79
N MET A 674 -1.01 -22.94 7.13
CA MET A 674 -2.06 -22.55 8.09
C MET A 674 -2.46 -21.08 7.96
N ILE A 675 -1.66 -20.27 7.27
CA ILE A 675 -2.02 -18.92 6.86
C ILE A 675 -3.30 -18.88 6.01
N ILE A 676 -3.51 -19.86 5.12
CA ILE A 676 -4.62 -19.84 4.16
C ILE A 676 -5.98 -19.83 4.88
N PRO A 677 -6.28 -20.78 5.79
CA PRO A 677 -7.53 -20.70 6.53
C PRO A 677 -7.62 -19.43 7.39
N SER A 678 -6.51 -18.92 7.92
CA SER A 678 -6.49 -17.64 8.67
C SER A 678 -6.77 -16.41 7.79
N LEU A 679 -6.41 -16.43 6.51
CA LEU A 679 -6.78 -15.35 5.58
C LEU A 679 -8.26 -15.49 5.20
N LEU A 680 -8.72 -16.71 4.94
CA LEU A 680 -10.11 -16.99 4.62
C LEU A 680 -11.07 -16.67 5.78
N THR A 681 -10.60 -16.45 7.02
CA THR A 681 -11.46 -15.92 8.10
C THR A 681 -11.80 -14.44 7.93
N HIS A 682 -11.04 -13.65 7.18
CA HIS A 682 -11.23 -12.18 7.05
C HIS A 682 -11.37 -11.68 5.61
N HIS A 683 -11.07 -12.55 4.64
CA HIS A 683 -11.17 -12.27 3.21
C HIS A 683 -12.18 -13.19 2.54
N ASP A 684 -12.59 -12.83 1.33
CA ASP A 684 -13.54 -13.62 0.54
C ASP A 684 -12.85 -14.73 -0.22
N PHE A 685 -11.58 -14.50 -0.56
CA PHE A 685 -10.75 -15.49 -1.20
C PHE A 685 -9.27 -15.29 -0.93
N VAL A 686 -8.49 -16.28 -1.36
CA VAL A 686 -7.05 -16.17 -1.50
C VAL A 686 -6.69 -16.29 -2.96
N TRP A 687 -5.68 -15.54 -3.39
CA TRP A 687 -5.10 -15.72 -4.70
C TRP A 687 -3.66 -16.22 -4.55
N TYR A 688 -3.38 -17.34 -5.19
CA TYR A 688 -2.09 -18.00 -5.18
C TYR A 688 -1.22 -17.39 -6.25
N ASN A 689 -0.12 -16.78 -5.84
CA ASN A 689 0.82 -16.15 -6.74
C ASN A 689 1.67 -17.20 -7.46
N ARG A 690 1.55 -17.28 -8.79
CA ARG A 690 2.39 -18.08 -9.69
C ARG A 690 2.57 -19.56 -9.30
N PRO A 691 1.49 -20.31 -8.96
CA PRO A 691 1.61 -21.75 -8.71
C PRO A 691 2.10 -22.52 -9.94
N SER A 692 2.01 -21.94 -11.15
CA SER A 692 2.60 -22.47 -12.39
C SER A 692 4.08 -22.86 -12.25
N ARG A 693 4.81 -22.27 -11.29
CA ARG A 693 6.22 -22.60 -11.00
C ARG A 693 6.41 -23.90 -10.23
N MET A 694 5.36 -24.46 -9.63
CA MET A 694 5.42 -25.71 -8.85
C MET A 694 5.40 -26.99 -9.71
N ILE A 695 5.36 -26.87 -11.04
CA ILE A 695 5.30 -28.03 -11.97
C ILE A 695 6.64 -28.76 -12.13
N TYR A 696 7.72 -28.20 -11.57
CA TYR A 696 9.07 -28.71 -11.70
C TYR A 696 9.38 -29.67 -10.55
N GLU A 697 9.97 -30.83 -10.89
CA GLU A 697 10.42 -31.79 -9.87
C GLU A 697 11.71 -31.27 -9.25
N TYR A 698 11.70 -31.15 -7.92
CA TYR A 698 12.84 -30.78 -7.11
C TYR A 698 13.42 -32.04 -6.45
N THR A 699 14.74 -32.09 -6.26
CA THR A 699 15.37 -33.13 -5.43
C THR A 699 14.98 -32.94 -3.96
N GLN A 700 15.12 -33.97 -3.13
CA GLN A 700 14.83 -33.85 -1.69
C GLN A 700 15.72 -32.78 -1.02
N GLU A 701 16.99 -32.67 -1.42
CA GLU A 701 17.90 -31.61 -0.98
C GLU A 701 17.39 -30.21 -1.39
N GLU A 702 16.85 -30.04 -2.60
CA GLU A 702 16.23 -28.79 -3.05
C GLU A 702 14.95 -28.49 -2.24
N LEU A 703 14.13 -29.50 -1.94
CA LEU A 703 12.97 -29.39 -1.04
C LEU A 703 13.36 -28.99 0.39
N ASP A 704 14.46 -29.50 0.89
CA ASP A 704 14.90 -29.26 2.27
C ASP A 704 15.64 -27.92 2.43
N THR A 705 16.22 -27.38 1.33
CA THR A 705 17.02 -26.15 1.38
C THR A 705 16.33 -24.92 0.78
N ALA A 706 15.60 -25.06 -0.34
CA ALA A 706 14.97 -23.92 -1.04
C ALA A 706 14.08 -24.33 -2.24
N TRP A 707 13.02 -25.13 -2.10
CA TRP A 707 12.20 -25.48 -3.29
C TRP A 707 11.48 -24.27 -3.90
N TRP A 708 11.35 -23.19 -3.13
CA TRP A 708 10.86 -21.89 -3.55
C TRP A 708 11.97 -20.84 -3.80
N GLY A 709 13.26 -21.20 -3.71
CA GLY A 709 14.40 -20.27 -3.82
C GLY A 709 14.54 -19.55 -5.17
N ILE A 710 13.83 -20.04 -6.19
CA ILE A 710 13.71 -19.43 -7.52
C ILE A 710 12.85 -18.15 -7.48
N GLU A 711 12.06 -17.93 -6.42
CA GLU A 711 11.13 -16.80 -6.31
C GLU A 711 11.78 -15.54 -5.68
N ALA A 712 13.08 -15.33 -5.92
CA ALA A 712 13.67 -14.01 -5.78
C ALA A 712 12.99 -13.09 -6.82
N THR A 713 11.95 -12.41 -6.35
CA THR A 713 11.23 -11.36 -7.06
C THR A 713 12.19 -10.44 -7.84
N PRO A 714 11.81 -9.88 -9.00
CA PRO A 714 12.56 -8.80 -9.64
C PRO A 714 12.74 -7.55 -8.75
N LEU A 715 12.10 -7.52 -7.57
CA LEU A 715 12.27 -6.48 -6.55
C LEU A 715 13.58 -6.60 -5.74
N ASP A 716 14.35 -7.69 -5.85
CA ASP A 716 15.75 -7.69 -5.39
C ASP A 716 16.63 -6.99 -6.45
N THR A 717 16.60 -5.66 -6.42
CA THR A 717 17.39 -4.80 -7.32
C THR A 717 18.89 -4.94 -7.09
N THR A 718 19.34 -5.67 -6.06
CA THR A 718 20.78 -5.88 -5.82
C THR A 718 21.33 -7.13 -6.50
N LYS A 719 20.47 -8.11 -6.84
CA LYS A 719 20.88 -9.39 -7.44
C LYS A 719 20.77 -9.48 -8.96
N THR A 720 20.12 -8.54 -9.63
CA THR A 720 19.95 -8.57 -11.10
C THR A 720 21.22 -8.20 -11.90
N MET A 721 22.39 -8.04 -11.27
CA MET A 721 23.65 -7.70 -11.95
C MET A 721 24.82 -8.67 -11.72
N ARG A 722 24.65 -9.83 -11.07
CA ARG A 722 25.78 -10.76 -10.85
C ARG A 722 25.38 -12.23 -11.01
N TYR A 723 25.35 -12.69 -12.26
CA TYR A 723 25.63 -14.08 -12.59
C TYR A 723 26.77 -14.13 -13.60
N THR A 724 27.97 -13.85 -13.11
CA THR A 724 29.23 -14.29 -13.73
C THR A 724 30.12 -14.90 -12.64
N ALA A 725 30.35 -16.20 -12.80
CA ALA A 725 31.49 -17.00 -12.33
C ALA A 725 31.91 -16.97 -10.84
N SER A 726 31.97 -18.17 -10.24
CA SER A 726 33.15 -18.78 -9.58
C SER A 726 32.93 -19.34 -8.15
N ALA A 727 33.21 -20.64 -8.04
CA ALA A 727 33.96 -21.33 -6.98
C ALA A 727 33.30 -21.78 -5.64
N LYS A 728 33.11 -23.12 -5.56
CA LYS A 728 33.73 -24.11 -4.64
C LYS A 728 33.78 -23.89 -3.11
N LEU A 729 33.53 -25.03 -2.42
CA LEU A 729 33.86 -25.47 -1.04
C LEU A 729 32.83 -25.03 0.04
N LEU A 730 32.38 -25.85 1.01
CA LEU A 730 32.94 -27.06 1.65
C LEU A 730 31.85 -27.89 2.35
N HIS A 731 32.15 -29.18 2.55
CA HIS A 731 31.46 -30.20 3.34
C HIS A 731 31.08 -29.80 4.78
N LEU A 732 29.95 -30.30 5.30
CA LEU A 732 29.86 -31.38 6.32
C LEU A 732 28.47 -31.40 7.01
N SER A 733 28.06 -32.63 7.32
CA SER A 733 26.92 -33.14 8.13
C SER A 733 25.51 -32.89 7.62
#